data_AF-A0A497MK19-F1
#
_entry.id   AF-A0A497MK19-F1
#
_cell.length_a   1.000
_cell.length_b   1.000
_cell.length_c   1.000
_cell.angle_alpha   90.00
_cell.angle_beta   90.00
_cell.angle_gamma   90.00
#
_symmetry.space_group_name_H-M   'P 1'
#
loop_
_entity.id
_entity.type
_entity.pdbx_description
1 polymer ?
#
loop_
_entity_poly.entity_id
_entity_poly.type
_entity_poly.pdbx_seq_one_letter_code
_entity_poly.pdbx_strand_id
1 'polypeptide(L)'
;MIASKRYEKYFRKLETELKRIYQVASEARSRGFDPYTKPEPKLSKDLAERVEFLVGPKGVADHIRKFSLKMSREEVALKIAEEVIYGVFGRLTGEKAAEQALRTALAIVTEGVTVAPVQGITRVAIKTNDDGSRYLAVYFAGPIRPAGGTEQAFIVVVADFVRKKLGLDRWKPTDREVMRLIEEVRVYERRVRPFQYQVPDEVLERIIRNLPVEVTGVETDPVEVSSYRDLPRVETNRVRGGALIVLNDGLAGRARKLMKIVEALNIEDWKWIGSVWDSGGNSKSPETMYLDEIIAGRPVFSFPSRIGGFRLRYGRARNTGLAALGVHPATMVILDGFLAVGTQIKIEKPSKGGIVASVDSIEPPVVRLKDGSVVRVETVETALKLRGKVDKILFLGDLLLSFYEFLENKANLLPPGFTEELWTRLFLEALDSGYDSSYERLSEVSGIPADRLRKFVENPFKIKPTASEALILSRILNIPLHPRYTYAWEHITVDEFKTLRNAVLDGKPSGDAKRIRLRFDPRVKEILERLLIPHRVVNGQVVIEDGSQVFYECLNPGVMVSLDGVADVLEAIYKVSGLRVKPKFQTFIGARMGRPEKADRRVMKPLVHVLFPVGLKGGSRRNIIAATEKGLVEVEVVHRVCERCGFETHKPRCPRCGGKTVVKYGCPKCGRPLSRDAVCPSCRVQSAAYRVKLLDLRREFQEALAKMGSPRLDIVKGVVKLMNASRTPEPLEKGILRAKYDLSVFKDGTVRFDMTNAPLTHFKPREIGVSVCRLKELGYDVDMDGKPLRDPDQICELKVQDVILPKKCGDYLVRVARFIDELLERFYGLPRFYGVKTRNDLVGHLVVGLAPHTSVGVLGRIIGFTDANVCFAHPYWHACKRRDCDGDEDSVMLALDCFINFSAEYLPAQVGGLMDAPLMVTYRINPYEVDSAVHNLDVSDAYPLKFYELCVEKVDARKAKGLIDVVESRLGSERQFEGFRYTHPTSSITAGNIETSYKRLKSMSQKMANQLRLADRIVAVDAAKIAEKVLTTHLLRDIAGNLRAFSSQKFRCKRCNASYRRIPLSGKCLKCGGELTLTVYRGNIEKYLNMAERLVERYRLGEYYRQRLMLIKDEISTLLATDAIKTQTSLSRFM
;
A
#
# COMPACT_ATOMS: atom_id res chain seq x y z
N MET A 1 -3.45 18.41 -24.06
CA MET A 1 -2.26 17.81 -23.40
C MET A 1 -1.05 18.14 -24.24
N ILE A 2 -0.04 18.79 -23.67
CA ILE A 2 1.17 19.20 -24.38
C ILE A 2 2.27 18.17 -24.09
N ALA A 3 2.72 17.44 -25.10
CA ALA A 3 3.76 16.43 -25.00
C ALA A 3 4.79 16.68 -26.10
N SER A 4 6.07 16.51 -25.79
CA SER A 4 7.13 16.68 -26.79
C SER A 4 6.99 15.64 -27.91
N LYS A 5 7.55 15.93 -29.09
CA LYS A 5 7.51 15.02 -30.26
C LYS A 5 8.04 13.62 -29.92
N ARG A 6 9.07 13.55 -29.06
CA ARG A 6 9.65 12.29 -28.59
C ARG A 6 8.66 11.48 -27.74
N TYR A 7 7.91 12.16 -26.87
CA TYR A 7 6.93 11.52 -26.00
C TYR A 7 5.66 11.11 -26.75
N GLU A 8 5.21 11.90 -27.72
CA GLU A 8 4.08 11.53 -28.56
C GLU A 8 4.39 10.28 -29.40
N LYS A 9 5.64 10.13 -29.89
CA LYS A 9 6.10 8.89 -30.54
C LYS A 9 6.03 7.68 -29.60
N TYR A 10 6.32 7.87 -28.31
CA TYR A 10 6.19 6.81 -27.30
C TYR A 10 4.72 6.39 -27.11
N PHE A 11 3.80 7.33 -26.91
CA PHE A 11 2.37 7.00 -26.78
C PHE A 11 1.83 6.31 -28.03
N ARG A 12 2.17 6.79 -29.23
CA ARG A 12 1.77 6.16 -30.50
C ARG A 12 2.25 4.71 -30.60
N LYS A 13 3.48 4.40 -30.19
CA LYS A 13 3.99 3.01 -30.16
C LYS A 13 3.14 2.11 -29.25
N LEU A 14 2.79 2.58 -28.06
CA LEU A 14 1.93 1.83 -27.13
C LEU A 14 0.53 1.61 -27.71
N GLU A 15 -0.06 2.65 -28.30
CA GLU A 15 -1.39 2.59 -28.93
C GLU A 15 -1.42 1.61 -30.11
N THR A 16 -0.39 1.61 -30.96
CA THR A 16 -0.28 0.67 -32.09
C THR A 16 -0.21 -0.78 -31.61
N GLU A 17 0.61 -1.07 -30.60
CA GLU A 17 0.72 -2.44 -30.06
C GLU A 17 -0.57 -2.85 -29.33
N LEU A 18 -1.21 -1.94 -28.61
CA LEU A 18 -2.52 -2.20 -28.00
C LEU A 18 -3.58 -2.54 -29.05
N LYS A 19 -3.63 -1.81 -30.18
CA LYS A 19 -4.55 -2.10 -31.28
C LYS A 19 -4.33 -3.49 -31.84
N ARG A 20 -3.08 -3.91 -32.01
CA ARG A 20 -2.73 -5.27 -32.45
C ARG A 20 -3.23 -6.34 -31.48
N ILE A 21 -2.99 -6.16 -30.18
CA ILE A 21 -3.49 -7.06 -29.12
C ILE A 21 -5.02 -7.14 -29.14
N TYR A 22 -5.69 -5.99 -29.24
CA TYR A 22 -7.15 -5.91 -29.25
C TYR A 22 -7.76 -6.56 -30.50
N GLN A 23 -7.09 -6.48 -31.65
CA GLN A 23 -7.49 -7.17 -32.88
C GLN A 23 -7.44 -8.69 -32.73
N VAL A 24 -6.34 -9.23 -32.19
CA VAL A 24 -6.20 -10.68 -31.93
C VAL A 24 -7.27 -11.17 -30.94
N ALA A 25 -7.50 -10.40 -29.85
CA ALA A 25 -8.54 -10.73 -28.90
C ALA A 25 -9.95 -10.69 -29.52
N SER A 26 -10.20 -9.73 -30.41
CA SER A 26 -11.47 -9.61 -31.13
C SER A 26 -11.70 -10.78 -32.07
N GLU A 27 -10.67 -11.20 -32.80
CA GLU A 27 -10.75 -12.38 -33.67
C GLU A 27 -11.02 -13.66 -32.86
N ALA A 28 -10.30 -13.86 -31.74
CA ALA A 28 -10.51 -15.00 -30.85
C ALA A 28 -11.96 -15.03 -30.31
N ARG A 29 -12.44 -13.90 -29.78
CA ARG A 29 -13.80 -13.77 -29.24
C ARG A 29 -14.87 -13.95 -30.32
N SER A 30 -14.63 -13.52 -31.55
CA SER A 30 -15.58 -13.68 -32.66
C SER A 30 -15.91 -15.14 -32.98
N ARG A 31 -15.04 -16.09 -32.61
CA ARG A 31 -15.28 -17.54 -32.76
C ARG A 31 -16.47 -18.07 -31.93
N GLY A 32 -16.93 -17.28 -30.95
CA GLY A 32 -18.17 -17.53 -30.21
C GLY A 32 -18.09 -18.66 -29.18
N PHE A 33 -16.87 -18.96 -28.68
CA PHE A 33 -16.67 -19.95 -27.62
C PHE A 33 -16.80 -19.37 -26.20
N ASP A 34 -16.64 -18.05 -26.06
CA ASP A 34 -16.76 -17.32 -24.79
C ASP A 34 -18.18 -16.77 -24.58
N PRO A 35 -18.53 -16.25 -23.39
CA PRO A 35 -19.86 -15.69 -23.11
C PRO A 35 -20.29 -14.59 -24.09
N TYR A 36 -19.34 -13.77 -24.53
CA TYR A 36 -19.52 -12.68 -25.49
C TYR A 36 -18.56 -12.79 -26.67
N THR A 37 -18.99 -12.27 -27.83
CA THR A 37 -18.25 -12.35 -29.10
C THR A 37 -17.27 -11.20 -29.35
N LYS A 38 -17.13 -10.28 -28.39
CA LYS A 38 -16.19 -9.15 -28.44
C LYS A 38 -15.43 -9.07 -27.12
N PRO A 39 -14.22 -8.48 -27.10
CA PRO A 39 -13.54 -8.13 -25.86
C PRO A 39 -14.45 -7.23 -25.02
N GLU A 40 -14.55 -7.56 -23.73
CA GLU A 40 -15.46 -6.89 -22.80
C GLU A 40 -14.84 -5.66 -22.10
N PRO A 41 -13.54 -5.64 -21.74
CA PRO A 41 -12.92 -4.45 -21.17
C PRO A 41 -12.95 -3.31 -22.18
N LYS A 42 -13.58 -2.19 -21.82
CA LYS A 42 -13.62 -1.00 -22.68
C LYS A 42 -12.29 -0.25 -22.61
N LEU A 43 -11.84 0.29 -23.74
CA LEU A 43 -10.68 1.18 -23.76
C LEU A 43 -11.14 2.61 -23.45
N SER A 44 -10.45 3.28 -22.53
CA SER A 44 -10.73 4.68 -22.18
C SER A 44 -9.48 5.54 -22.33
N LYS A 45 -9.63 6.72 -22.92
CA LYS A 45 -8.56 7.68 -23.10
C LYS A 45 -8.41 8.64 -21.92
N ASP A 46 -9.53 9.07 -21.36
CA ASP A 46 -9.61 10.13 -20.34
C ASP A 46 -10.71 9.87 -19.29
N LEU A 47 -10.75 10.72 -18.29
CA LEU A 47 -11.75 10.72 -17.20
C LEU A 47 -13.18 10.78 -17.73
N ALA A 48 -13.40 11.64 -18.73
CA ALA A 48 -14.70 11.89 -19.30
C ALA A 48 -15.31 10.61 -19.90
N GLU A 49 -14.53 9.87 -20.69
CA GLU A 49 -14.93 8.56 -21.21
C GLU A 49 -15.14 7.52 -20.10
N ARG A 50 -14.30 7.51 -19.07
CA ARG A 50 -14.47 6.60 -17.92
C ARG A 50 -15.81 6.83 -17.23
N VAL A 51 -16.17 8.09 -16.97
CA VAL A 51 -17.44 8.46 -16.34
C VAL A 51 -18.62 8.05 -17.23
N GLU A 52 -18.58 8.38 -18.52
CA GLU A 52 -19.64 8.02 -19.46
C GLU A 52 -19.82 6.49 -19.57
N PHE A 53 -18.72 5.73 -19.60
CA PHE A 53 -18.79 4.27 -19.69
C PHE A 53 -19.25 3.58 -18.41
N LEU A 54 -18.93 4.15 -17.23
CA LEU A 54 -19.31 3.59 -15.94
C LEU A 54 -20.77 3.82 -15.60
N VAL A 55 -21.20 5.07 -15.71
CA VAL A 55 -22.50 5.52 -15.18
C VAL A 55 -23.31 6.31 -16.20
N GLY A 56 -22.71 6.78 -17.30
CA GLY A 56 -23.39 7.69 -18.22
C GLY A 56 -23.66 9.06 -17.58
N PRO A 57 -24.62 9.85 -18.10
CA PRO A 57 -25.43 9.61 -19.29
C PRO A 57 -24.62 9.75 -20.59
N LYS A 58 -25.16 9.27 -21.72
CA LYS A 58 -24.48 9.35 -23.01
C LYS A 58 -24.28 10.82 -23.42
N GLY A 59 -23.09 11.19 -23.88
CA GLY A 59 -22.71 12.55 -24.24
C GLY A 59 -22.17 13.41 -23.09
N VAL A 60 -22.18 12.92 -21.84
CA VAL A 60 -21.64 13.67 -20.68
C VAL A 60 -20.14 13.93 -20.79
N ALA A 61 -19.41 13.07 -21.52
CA ALA A 61 -17.96 13.18 -21.64
C ALA A 61 -17.52 14.53 -22.24
N ASP A 62 -18.21 15.01 -23.27
CA ASP A 62 -17.83 16.26 -23.94
C ASP A 62 -18.06 17.49 -23.04
N HIS A 63 -19.11 17.45 -22.21
CA HIS A 63 -19.38 18.49 -21.22
C HIS A 63 -18.36 18.46 -20.09
N ILE A 64 -17.99 17.28 -19.60
CA ILE A 64 -16.91 17.13 -18.60
C ILE A 64 -15.61 17.72 -19.16
N ARG A 65 -15.23 17.39 -20.40
CA ARG A 65 -14.03 17.95 -21.05
C ARG A 65 -14.09 19.48 -21.15
N LYS A 66 -15.25 20.02 -21.53
CA LYS A 66 -15.47 21.47 -21.65
C LYS A 66 -15.29 22.20 -20.32
N PHE A 67 -15.88 21.69 -19.24
CA PHE A 67 -15.82 22.34 -17.93
C PHE A 67 -14.50 22.10 -17.19
N SER A 68 -13.87 20.94 -17.35
CA SER A 68 -12.60 20.60 -16.70
C SER A 68 -11.43 21.52 -17.11
N LEU A 69 -11.58 22.29 -18.20
CA LEU A 69 -10.60 23.30 -18.61
C LEU A 69 -10.68 24.60 -17.79
N LYS A 70 -11.81 24.87 -17.13
CA LYS A 70 -12.12 26.15 -16.48
C LYS A 70 -12.46 26.04 -15.00
N MET A 71 -12.87 24.86 -14.56
CA MET A 71 -13.43 24.60 -13.24
C MET A 71 -12.64 23.49 -12.53
N SER A 72 -12.61 23.54 -11.21
CA SER A 72 -12.13 22.43 -10.36
C SER A 72 -13.03 21.20 -10.50
N ARG A 73 -12.54 20.03 -10.08
CA ARG A 73 -13.28 18.77 -10.22
C ARG A 73 -14.61 18.78 -9.46
N GLU A 74 -14.61 19.37 -8.28
CA GLU A 74 -15.77 19.51 -7.41
C GLU A 74 -16.82 20.44 -8.05
N GLU A 75 -16.39 21.54 -8.68
CA GLU A 75 -17.27 22.43 -9.45
C GLU A 75 -17.84 21.73 -10.69
N VAL A 76 -17.00 20.99 -11.43
CA VAL A 76 -17.46 20.19 -12.58
C VAL A 76 -18.51 19.17 -12.14
N ALA A 77 -18.32 18.50 -11.00
CA ALA A 77 -19.28 17.54 -10.48
C ALA A 77 -20.64 18.18 -10.16
N LEU A 78 -20.65 19.37 -9.53
CA LEU A 78 -21.89 20.12 -9.27
C LEU A 78 -22.54 20.62 -10.57
N LYS A 79 -21.75 21.12 -11.52
CA LYS A 79 -22.28 21.64 -12.78
C LYS A 79 -22.89 20.54 -13.65
N ILE A 80 -22.23 19.39 -13.73
CA ILE A 80 -22.76 18.22 -14.45
C ILE A 80 -23.99 17.67 -13.74
N ALA A 81 -24.01 17.62 -12.40
CA ALA A 81 -25.20 17.24 -11.65
C ALA A 81 -26.39 18.18 -11.97
N GLU A 82 -26.16 19.49 -12.05
CA GLU A 82 -27.16 20.46 -12.47
C GLU A 82 -27.68 20.20 -13.88
N GLU A 83 -26.80 19.98 -14.87
CA GLU A 83 -27.18 19.70 -16.26
C GLU A 83 -27.99 18.40 -16.40
N VAL A 84 -27.67 17.38 -15.61
CA VAL A 84 -28.45 16.13 -15.55
C VAL A 84 -29.87 16.39 -15.03
N ILE A 85 -30.03 17.22 -13.98
CA ILE A 85 -31.35 17.56 -13.42
C ILE A 85 -32.17 18.40 -14.40
N TYR A 86 -31.56 19.34 -15.11
CA TYR A 86 -32.26 20.14 -16.14
C TYR A 86 -32.53 19.36 -17.44
N GLY A 87 -32.09 18.10 -17.54
CA GLY A 87 -32.43 17.22 -18.66
C GLY A 87 -31.63 17.47 -19.94
N VAL A 88 -30.43 18.07 -19.84
CA VAL A 88 -29.54 18.33 -20.98
C VAL A 88 -29.18 17.03 -21.71
N PHE A 89 -29.04 15.92 -20.97
CA PHE A 89 -28.68 14.59 -21.51
C PHE A 89 -29.89 13.66 -21.69
N GLY A 90 -31.10 14.22 -21.70
CA GLY A 90 -32.37 13.49 -21.74
C GLY A 90 -33.23 13.73 -20.50
N ARG A 91 -34.56 13.75 -20.68
CA ARG A 91 -35.50 13.99 -19.59
C ARG A 91 -35.64 12.76 -18.69
N LEU A 92 -35.01 12.81 -17.52
CA LEU A 92 -35.22 11.86 -16.41
C LEU A 92 -36.15 12.52 -15.37
N THR A 93 -37.02 11.76 -14.73
CA THR A 93 -37.97 12.28 -13.73
C THR A 93 -37.53 11.99 -12.30
N GLY A 94 -37.66 12.99 -11.43
CA GLY A 94 -37.55 12.87 -9.96
C GLY A 94 -36.34 12.06 -9.47
N GLU A 95 -36.62 10.91 -8.85
CA GLU A 95 -35.64 10.00 -8.25
C GLU A 95 -34.56 9.52 -9.24
N LYS A 96 -34.95 9.21 -10.49
CA LYS A 96 -34.00 8.73 -11.51
C LYS A 96 -33.01 9.82 -11.93
N ALA A 97 -33.48 11.07 -12.00
CA ALA A 97 -32.62 12.21 -12.29
C ALA A 97 -31.64 12.45 -11.13
N ALA A 98 -32.12 12.38 -9.89
CA ALA A 98 -31.28 12.49 -8.69
C ALA A 98 -30.23 11.38 -8.63
N GLU A 99 -30.63 10.13 -8.89
CA GLU A 99 -29.73 8.99 -8.91
C GLU A 99 -28.65 9.14 -9.98
N GLN A 100 -29.03 9.49 -11.22
CA GLN A 100 -28.06 9.70 -12.29
C GLN A 100 -27.10 10.86 -11.97
N ALA A 101 -27.60 11.97 -11.42
CA ALA A 101 -26.78 13.11 -11.04
C ALA A 101 -25.75 12.73 -9.97
N LEU A 102 -26.16 12.01 -8.91
CA LEU A 102 -25.26 11.57 -7.85
C LEU A 102 -24.24 10.53 -8.32
N ARG A 103 -24.66 9.56 -9.14
CA ARG A 103 -23.73 8.57 -9.73
C ARG A 103 -22.68 9.26 -10.60
N THR A 104 -23.09 10.19 -11.45
CA THR A 104 -22.19 10.94 -12.36
C THR A 104 -21.23 11.84 -11.57
N ALA A 105 -21.74 12.61 -10.61
CA ALA A 105 -20.93 13.46 -9.74
C ALA A 105 -19.92 12.63 -8.92
N LEU A 106 -20.34 11.51 -8.33
CA LEU A 106 -19.45 10.61 -7.60
C LEU A 106 -18.38 10.03 -8.52
N ALA A 107 -18.72 9.70 -9.77
CA ALA A 107 -17.75 9.21 -10.75
C ALA A 107 -16.70 10.27 -11.10
N ILE A 108 -17.10 11.54 -11.26
CA ILE A 108 -16.16 12.65 -11.54
C ILE A 108 -15.18 12.83 -10.39
N VAL A 109 -15.66 12.93 -9.15
CA VAL A 109 -14.79 13.16 -7.98
C VAL A 109 -13.95 11.95 -7.58
N THR A 110 -14.35 10.74 -8.00
CA THR A 110 -13.55 9.50 -7.82
C THR A 110 -12.75 9.10 -9.06
N GLU A 111 -12.57 10.04 -9.99
CA GLU A 111 -11.77 9.90 -11.23
C GLU A 111 -12.25 8.78 -12.18
N GLY A 112 -13.45 8.26 -11.96
CA GLY A 112 -14.01 7.13 -12.71
C GLY A 112 -13.18 5.85 -12.57
N VAL A 113 -12.42 5.68 -11.47
CA VAL A 113 -11.54 4.53 -11.27
C VAL A 113 -12.18 3.46 -10.37
N THR A 114 -13.09 3.86 -9.49
CA THR A 114 -13.71 2.98 -8.47
C THR A 114 -15.10 2.50 -8.89
N VAL A 115 -15.57 1.41 -8.26
CA VAL A 115 -16.95 0.91 -8.44
C VAL A 115 -17.97 1.63 -7.56
N ALA A 116 -17.55 2.60 -6.73
CA ALA A 116 -18.43 3.30 -5.81
C ALA A 116 -19.61 4.02 -6.51
N PRO A 117 -19.43 4.66 -7.67
CA PRO A 117 -20.56 5.21 -8.45
C PRO A 117 -21.56 4.16 -8.95
N VAL A 118 -21.14 2.90 -9.10
CA VAL A 118 -21.97 1.82 -9.66
C VAL A 118 -22.66 1.02 -8.56
N GLN A 119 -21.92 0.60 -7.53
CA GLN A 119 -22.39 -0.28 -6.45
C GLN A 119 -22.38 0.37 -5.07
N GLY A 120 -21.74 1.53 -4.90
CA GLY A 120 -21.71 2.25 -3.63
C GLY A 120 -23.02 3.00 -3.36
N ILE A 121 -23.61 3.60 -4.39
CA ILE A 121 -24.99 4.14 -4.36
C ILE A 121 -25.91 3.08 -4.98
N THR A 122 -26.78 2.50 -4.17
CA THR A 122 -27.69 1.42 -4.60
C THR A 122 -28.99 1.94 -5.19
N ARG A 123 -29.58 2.95 -4.54
CA ARG A 123 -30.79 3.66 -4.99
C ARG A 123 -30.82 5.06 -4.36
N VAL A 124 -31.61 5.94 -4.96
CA VAL A 124 -31.99 7.23 -4.38
C VAL A 124 -33.52 7.27 -4.33
N ALA A 125 -34.08 7.68 -3.19
CA ALA A 125 -35.53 7.74 -3.00
C ALA A 125 -35.96 9.11 -2.48
N ILE A 126 -37.16 9.54 -2.82
CA ILE A 126 -37.82 10.70 -2.24
C ILE A 126 -38.80 10.18 -1.18
N LYS A 127 -38.56 10.56 0.08
CA LYS A 127 -39.37 10.17 1.24
C LYS A 127 -40.09 11.37 1.83
N THR A 128 -40.95 11.13 2.81
CA THR A 128 -41.78 12.15 3.45
C THR A 128 -41.43 12.24 4.94
N ASN A 129 -41.26 13.46 5.45
CA ASN A 129 -41.12 13.76 6.87
C ASN A 129 -42.48 13.67 7.59
N ASP A 130 -42.49 13.72 8.91
CA ASP A 130 -43.74 13.66 9.71
C ASP A 130 -44.65 14.88 9.47
N ASP A 131 -44.09 16.00 9.01
CA ASP A 131 -44.83 17.22 8.64
C ASP A 131 -45.37 17.20 7.18
N GLY A 132 -45.21 16.08 6.47
CA GLY A 132 -45.66 15.93 5.07
C GLY A 132 -44.68 16.48 4.03
N SER A 133 -43.59 17.15 4.43
CA SER A 133 -42.57 17.65 3.50
C SER A 133 -41.78 16.50 2.87
N ARG A 134 -41.40 16.64 1.58
CA ARG A 134 -40.63 15.62 0.86
C ARG A 134 -39.13 15.91 0.92
N TYR A 135 -38.32 14.91 1.18
CA TYR A 135 -36.86 15.01 1.29
C TYR A 135 -36.15 13.89 0.49
N LEU A 136 -34.83 14.03 0.30
CA LEU A 136 -34.01 13.06 -0.44
C LEU A 136 -33.31 12.06 0.51
N ALA A 137 -33.42 10.77 0.20
CA ALA A 137 -32.74 9.67 0.89
C ALA A 137 -31.78 8.93 -0.05
N VAL A 138 -30.52 8.80 0.37
CA VAL A 138 -29.47 8.14 -0.44
C VAL A 138 -29.10 6.81 0.20
N TYR A 139 -29.17 5.71 -0.56
CA TYR A 139 -28.89 4.36 -0.05
C TYR A 139 -27.48 3.93 -0.41
N PHE A 140 -26.60 3.96 0.59
CA PHE A 140 -25.24 3.50 0.48
C PHE A 140 -25.09 2.00 0.76
N ALA A 141 -24.12 1.37 0.09
CA ALA A 141 -23.67 0.01 0.37
C ALA A 141 -22.17 -0.03 0.69
N GLY A 142 -21.70 -1.18 1.20
CA GLY A 142 -20.29 -1.39 1.56
C GLY A 142 -19.25 -0.96 0.51
N PRO A 143 -19.49 -1.14 -0.81
CA PRO A 143 -18.59 -0.67 -1.87
C PRO A 143 -18.47 0.85 -2.02
N ILE A 144 -19.07 1.66 -1.14
CA ILE A 144 -18.79 3.11 -1.04
C ILE A 144 -17.40 3.39 -0.42
N ARG A 145 -16.86 2.44 0.35
CA ARG A 145 -15.57 2.60 1.05
C ARG A 145 -14.40 3.01 0.13
N PRO A 146 -14.21 2.40 -1.05
CA PRO A 146 -13.13 2.75 -1.98
C PRO A 146 -13.22 4.16 -2.56
N ALA A 147 -14.37 4.84 -2.46
CA ALA A 147 -14.49 6.22 -2.94
C ALA A 147 -13.52 7.17 -2.23
N GLY A 148 -13.13 6.86 -0.99
CA GLY A 148 -12.39 7.76 -0.10
C GLY A 148 -13.33 8.53 0.83
N GLY A 149 -12.85 8.85 2.03
CA GLY A 149 -13.68 9.53 3.05
C GLY A 149 -14.09 10.95 2.63
N THR A 150 -13.23 11.65 1.88
CA THR A 150 -13.51 13.02 1.44
C THR A 150 -14.64 13.03 0.42
N GLU A 151 -14.57 12.12 -0.56
CA GLU A 151 -15.55 11.96 -1.63
C GLU A 151 -16.87 11.41 -1.09
N GLN A 152 -16.82 10.50 -0.09
CA GLN A 152 -17.99 10.07 0.68
C GLN A 152 -18.70 11.22 1.38
N ALA A 153 -17.95 12.17 1.95
CA ALA A 153 -18.55 13.33 2.61
C ALA A 153 -19.10 14.31 1.57
N PHE A 154 -18.34 14.57 0.51
CA PHE A 154 -18.72 15.50 -0.55
C PHE A 154 -19.96 15.05 -1.32
N ILE A 155 -20.17 13.75 -1.56
CA ILE A 155 -21.39 13.28 -2.25
C ILE A 155 -22.67 13.57 -1.46
N VAL A 156 -22.59 13.70 -0.13
CA VAL A 156 -23.73 14.15 0.69
C VAL A 156 -24.03 15.63 0.46
N VAL A 157 -22.99 16.45 0.25
CA VAL A 157 -23.15 17.86 -0.16
C VAL A 157 -23.76 17.96 -1.55
N VAL A 158 -23.31 17.14 -2.50
CA VAL A 158 -23.92 17.07 -3.84
C VAL A 158 -25.39 16.62 -3.75
N ALA A 159 -25.73 15.68 -2.85
CA ALA A 159 -27.13 15.29 -2.61
C ALA A 159 -27.98 16.45 -2.06
N ASP A 160 -27.43 17.28 -1.18
CA ASP A 160 -28.08 18.51 -0.73
C ASP A 160 -28.23 19.55 -1.86
N PHE A 161 -27.25 19.66 -2.75
CA PHE A 161 -27.38 20.51 -3.94
C PHE A 161 -28.48 20.01 -4.89
N VAL A 162 -28.51 18.70 -5.17
CA VAL A 162 -29.50 18.06 -6.05
C VAL A 162 -30.91 18.18 -5.47
N ARG A 163 -31.09 17.95 -4.17
CA ARG A 163 -32.43 18.04 -3.53
C ARG A 163 -33.00 19.46 -3.58
N LYS A 164 -32.16 20.50 -3.43
CA LYS A 164 -32.57 21.91 -3.61
C LYS A 164 -33.02 22.20 -5.04
N LYS A 165 -32.28 21.72 -6.03
CA LYS A 165 -32.63 21.89 -7.45
C LYS A 165 -33.92 21.16 -7.83
N LEU A 166 -34.26 20.09 -7.12
CA LEU A 166 -35.54 19.38 -7.25
C LEU A 166 -36.69 19.97 -6.41
N GLY A 167 -36.45 21.05 -5.65
CA GLY A 167 -37.45 21.67 -4.80
C GLY A 167 -37.87 20.82 -3.58
N LEU A 168 -36.96 19.98 -3.07
CA LEU A 168 -37.19 19.12 -1.90
C LEU A 168 -36.74 19.80 -0.60
N ASP A 169 -37.49 19.56 0.48
CA ASP A 169 -37.17 20.05 1.82
C ASP A 169 -36.02 19.24 2.46
N ARG A 170 -35.56 19.70 3.62
CA ARG A 170 -34.54 19.07 4.46
C ARG A 170 -35.08 17.79 5.11
N TRP A 171 -34.23 16.79 5.28
CA TRP A 171 -34.50 15.67 6.18
C TRP A 171 -34.59 16.14 7.63
N LYS A 172 -35.67 15.76 8.32
CA LYS A 172 -35.92 16.08 9.74
C LYS A 172 -35.95 14.76 10.52
N PRO A 173 -34.80 14.32 11.08
CA PRO A 173 -34.72 13.04 11.80
C PRO A 173 -35.46 13.09 13.14
N THR A 174 -36.15 12.00 13.46
CA THR A 174 -36.70 11.77 14.81
C THR A 174 -35.59 11.32 15.78
N ASP A 175 -35.77 11.53 17.09
CA ASP A 175 -34.79 11.07 18.09
C ASP A 175 -34.53 9.57 18.03
N ARG A 176 -35.56 8.77 17.69
CA ARG A 176 -35.41 7.32 17.53
C ARG A 176 -34.53 6.96 16.34
N GLU A 177 -34.59 7.72 15.25
CA GLU A 177 -33.72 7.52 14.08
C GLU A 177 -32.27 7.93 14.35
N VAL A 178 -32.06 9.02 15.10
CA VAL A 178 -30.73 9.46 15.54
C VAL A 178 -30.08 8.37 16.39
N MET A 179 -30.78 7.93 17.44
CA MET A 179 -30.25 6.91 18.35
C MET A 179 -30.08 5.55 17.67
N ARG A 180 -30.92 5.23 16.67
CA ARG A 180 -30.74 4.05 15.82
C ARG A 180 -29.41 4.07 15.07
N LEU A 181 -29.04 5.20 14.45
CA LEU A 181 -27.77 5.32 13.73
C LEU A 181 -26.57 5.20 14.69
N ILE A 182 -26.65 5.79 15.88
CA ILE A 182 -25.61 5.69 16.91
C ILE A 182 -25.46 4.24 17.40
N GLU A 183 -26.57 3.55 17.70
CA GLU A 183 -26.56 2.12 18.04
C GLU A 183 -25.89 1.30 16.94
N GLU A 184 -26.25 1.53 15.67
CA GLU A 184 -25.67 0.85 14.53
C GLU A 184 -24.14 1.07 14.44
N VAL A 185 -23.64 2.31 14.64
CA VAL A 185 -22.20 2.59 14.69
C VAL A 185 -21.51 1.75 15.76
N ARG A 186 -22.03 1.73 16.98
CA ARG A 186 -21.42 0.98 18.11
C ARG A 186 -21.53 -0.52 17.96
N VAL A 187 -22.60 -1.03 17.35
CA VAL A 187 -22.75 -2.45 17.03
C VAL A 187 -21.79 -2.85 15.91
N TYR A 188 -21.63 -2.00 14.89
CA TYR A 188 -20.70 -2.22 13.80
C TYR A 188 -19.25 -2.28 14.28
N GLU A 189 -18.83 -1.33 15.12
CA GLU A 189 -17.49 -1.32 15.73
C GLU A 189 -17.19 -2.57 16.54
N ARG A 190 -18.16 -3.05 17.33
CA ARG A 190 -17.99 -4.19 18.23
C ARG A 190 -18.05 -5.54 17.53
N ARG A 191 -18.93 -5.70 16.53
CA ARG A 191 -19.26 -7.01 15.94
C ARG A 191 -18.79 -7.20 14.50
N VAL A 192 -18.61 -6.13 13.74
CA VAL A 192 -18.24 -6.20 12.32
C VAL A 192 -16.78 -5.81 12.13
N ARG A 193 -16.46 -4.53 12.33
CA ARG A 193 -15.09 -4.00 12.20
C ARG A 193 -14.95 -2.61 12.81
N PRO A 194 -13.75 -2.22 13.26
CA PRO A 194 -13.48 -0.84 13.65
C PRO A 194 -13.50 0.10 12.44
N PHE A 195 -13.91 1.34 12.68
CA PHE A 195 -13.80 2.45 11.74
C PHE A 195 -12.38 3.03 11.68
N GLN A 196 -12.10 3.89 10.69
CA GLN A 196 -10.83 4.63 10.62
C GLN A 196 -10.71 5.67 11.72
N TYR A 197 -11.83 6.25 12.13
CA TYR A 197 -11.94 7.28 13.15
C TYR A 197 -12.82 6.78 14.30
N GLN A 198 -12.34 6.95 15.53
CA GLN A 198 -13.17 6.80 16.72
C GLN A 198 -13.83 8.15 16.98
N VAL A 199 -15.15 8.20 16.77
CA VAL A 199 -15.93 9.43 16.89
C VAL A 199 -16.85 9.30 18.10
N PRO A 200 -16.87 10.27 19.03
CA PRO A 200 -17.80 10.28 20.17
C PRO A 200 -19.28 10.30 19.76
N ASP A 201 -20.16 9.84 20.63
CA ASP A 201 -21.62 9.79 20.36
C ASP A 201 -22.20 11.20 20.16
N GLU A 202 -21.74 12.20 20.93
CA GLU A 202 -22.20 13.59 20.86
C GLU A 202 -21.90 14.23 19.51
N VAL A 203 -20.74 13.88 18.94
CA VAL A 203 -20.29 14.35 17.63
C VAL A 203 -21.17 13.74 16.53
N LEU A 204 -21.46 12.43 16.63
CA LEU A 204 -22.35 11.74 15.69
C LEU A 204 -23.76 12.30 15.74
N GLU A 205 -24.31 12.50 16.94
CA GLU A 205 -25.63 13.09 17.13
C GLU A 205 -25.74 14.47 16.47
N ARG A 206 -24.76 15.36 16.71
CA ARG A 206 -24.72 16.70 16.11
C ARG A 206 -24.68 16.66 14.59
N ILE A 207 -23.93 15.72 14.01
CA ILE A 207 -23.90 15.53 12.56
C ILE A 207 -25.27 15.07 12.07
N ILE A 208 -25.83 14.00 12.65
CA ILE A 208 -27.08 13.41 12.18
C ILE A 208 -28.21 14.44 12.23
N ARG A 209 -28.35 15.20 13.32
CA ARG A 209 -29.38 16.24 13.47
C ARG A 209 -29.23 17.39 12.46
N ASN A 210 -28.00 17.64 12.00
CA ASN A 210 -27.74 18.70 11.02
C ASN A 210 -27.72 18.19 9.56
N LEU A 211 -27.93 16.90 9.29
CA LEU A 211 -27.91 16.42 7.92
C LEU A 211 -29.13 16.90 7.13
N PRO A 212 -28.94 17.47 5.92
CA PRO A 212 -30.06 17.90 5.10
C PRO A 212 -30.70 16.79 4.26
N VAL A 213 -30.02 15.65 4.14
CA VAL A 213 -30.46 14.47 3.38
C VAL A 213 -30.30 13.23 4.26
N GLU A 214 -31.18 12.24 4.09
CA GLU A 214 -31.09 10.99 4.85
C GLU A 214 -29.95 10.13 4.29
N VAL A 215 -28.92 9.93 5.10
CA VAL A 215 -27.82 8.98 4.83
C VAL A 215 -28.26 7.60 5.32
N THR A 216 -28.79 6.79 4.41
CA THR A 216 -29.30 5.44 4.70
C THR A 216 -28.62 4.40 3.82
N GLY A 217 -29.06 3.15 3.86
CA GLY A 217 -28.38 2.07 3.16
C GLY A 217 -29.11 0.74 3.19
N VAL A 218 -28.64 -0.17 2.33
CA VAL A 218 -29.10 -1.56 2.35
C VAL A 218 -28.48 -2.31 3.53
N GLU A 219 -29.09 -3.41 3.91
CA GLU A 219 -28.47 -4.38 4.82
C GLU A 219 -27.12 -4.83 4.25
N THR A 220 -26.03 -4.59 5.00
CA THR A 220 -24.70 -5.06 4.61
C THR A 220 -24.26 -6.27 5.41
N ASP A 221 -24.63 -6.33 6.68
CA ASP A 221 -24.16 -7.34 7.62
C ASP A 221 -25.36 -7.98 8.35
N PRO A 222 -25.38 -9.31 8.54
CA PRO A 222 -26.48 -10.02 9.18
C PRO A 222 -26.44 -9.87 10.71
N VAL A 223 -26.33 -8.62 11.19
CA VAL A 223 -26.30 -8.24 12.60
C VAL A 223 -27.51 -7.38 12.87
N GLU A 224 -28.36 -7.81 13.80
CA GLU A 224 -29.56 -7.08 14.19
C GLU A 224 -29.26 -6.01 15.25
N VAL A 225 -30.02 -4.92 15.19
CA VAL A 225 -30.10 -3.95 16.29
C VAL A 225 -31.05 -4.43 17.39
N SER A 226 -30.82 -3.94 18.61
CA SER A 226 -31.56 -4.32 19.81
C SER A 226 -32.69 -3.35 20.12
N SER A 227 -32.40 -2.04 20.20
CA SER A 227 -33.29 -1.09 20.86
C SER A 227 -34.25 -0.40 19.89
N TYR A 228 -33.77 0.03 18.72
CA TYR A 228 -34.56 0.85 17.80
C TYR A 228 -35.01 0.07 16.56
N ARG A 229 -35.89 -0.92 16.76
CA ARG A 229 -36.44 -1.77 15.67
C ARG A 229 -37.70 -1.18 15.04
N ASP A 230 -37.97 -1.59 13.81
CA ASP A 230 -39.23 -1.36 13.07
C ASP A 230 -39.61 0.13 12.94
N LEU A 231 -38.61 0.98 12.66
CA LEU A 231 -38.85 2.40 12.42
C LEU A 231 -39.54 2.61 11.05
N PRO A 232 -40.57 3.47 10.94
CA PRO A 232 -41.38 3.60 9.72
C PRO A 232 -40.59 3.91 8.45
N ARG A 233 -39.51 4.69 8.56
CA ARG A 233 -38.68 5.11 7.42
C ARG A 233 -37.44 4.23 7.22
N VAL A 234 -37.23 3.20 8.03
CA VAL A 234 -36.05 2.30 7.96
C VAL A 234 -36.50 0.88 7.65
N GLU A 235 -36.21 0.40 6.43
CA GLU A 235 -36.76 -0.86 5.90
C GLU A 235 -36.12 -2.14 6.47
N THR A 236 -35.15 -2.00 7.39
CA THR A 236 -34.42 -3.14 7.97
C THR A 236 -34.11 -2.94 9.45
N ASN A 237 -34.02 -4.05 10.18
CA ASN A 237 -33.54 -4.10 11.56
C ASN A 237 -32.08 -4.55 11.67
N ARG A 238 -31.36 -4.59 10.54
CA ARG A 238 -29.96 -4.96 10.48
C ARG A 238 -29.06 -3.77 10.21
N VAL A 239 -27.79 -3.93 10.51
CA VAL A 239 -26.79 -2.88 10.39
C VAL A 239 -26.55 -2.49 8.92
N ARG A 240 -26.58 -1.18 8.65
CA ARG A 240 -26.42 -0.57 7.31
C ARG A 240 -25.01 -0.01 7.14
N GLY A 241 -24.01 -0.88 7.09
CA GLY A 241 -22.59 -0.50 7.11
C GLY A 241 -22.17 0.54 6.06
N GLY A 242 -22.81 0.58 4.89
CA GLY A 242 -22.56 1.61 3.87
C GLY A 242 -22.83 3.03 4.38
N ALA A 243 -23.99 3.24 5.01
CA ALA A 243 -24.39 4.51 5.59
C ALA A 243 -23.45 4.93 6.73
N LEU A 244 -23.10 3.97 7.60
CA LEU A 244 -22.24 4.23 8.76
C LEU A 244 -20.82 4.64 8.35
N ILE A 245 -20.29 4.09 7.25
CA ILE A 245 -18.99 4.49 6.71
C ILE A 245 -19.03 5.96 6.25
N VAL A 246 -20.07 6.34 5.49
CA VAL A 246 -20.24 7.73 5.03
C VAL A 246 -20.38 8.69 6.21
N LEU A 247 -21.15 8.30 7.24
CA LEU A 247 -21.34 9.10 8.44
C LEU A 247 -20.04 9.24 9.27
N ASN A 248 -19.39 8.12 9.58
CA ASN A 248 -18.28 8.10 10.53
C ASN A 248 -16.91 8.36 9.87
N ASP A 249 -16.55 7.59 8.84
CA ASP A 249 -15.25 7.74 8.15
C ASP A 249 -15.25 8.94 7.19
N GLY A 250 -16.42 9.29 6.65
CA GLY A 250 -16.63 10.43 5.75
C GLY A 250 -16.88 11.74 6.48
N LEU A 251 -18.14 12.01 6.86
CA LEU A 251 -18.57 13.29 7.42
C LEU A 251 -17.81 13.65 8.71
N ALA A 252 -17.81 12.76 9.71
CA ALA A 252 -17.13 13.03 10.98
C ALA A 252 -15.60 13.03 10.81
N GLY A 253 -15.04 11.98 10.21
CA GLY A 253 -13.59 11.80 10.05
C GLY A 253 -12.92 12.80 9.09
N ARG A 254 -13.66 13.40 8.16
CA ARG A 254 -13.16 14.37 7.16
C ARG A 254 -13.79 15.74 7.26
N ALA A 255 -14.49 16.06 8.35
CA ALA A 255 -15.14 17.36 8.58
C ALA A 255 -14.26 18.57 8.19
N ARG A 256 -13.00 18.62 8.65
CA ARG A 256 -12.04 19.70 8.33
C ARG A 256 -11.69 19.80 6.83
N LYS A 257 -11.59 18.68 6.12
CA LYS A 257 -11.34 18.68 4.66
C LYS A 257 -12.60 19.10 3.90
N LEU A 258 -13.76 18.59 4.32
CA LEU A 258 -15.04 18.95 3.73
C LEU A 258 -15.35 20.45 3.88
N MET A 259 -15.10 21.03 5.05
CA MET A 259 -15.26 22.47 5.31
C MET A 259 -14.55 23.33 4.26
N LYS A 260 -13.29 22.99 3.95
CA LYS A 260 -12.50 23.73 2.95
C LYS A 260 -13.07 23.63 1.54
N ILE A 261 -13.61 22.46 1.18
CA ILE A 261 -14.27 22.27 -0.13
C ILE A 261 -15.55 23.11 -0.18
N VAL A 262 -16.35 23.09 0.89
CA VAL A 262 -17.58 23.87 1.03
C VAL A 262 -17.31 25.37 0.96
N GLU A 263 -16.25 25.85 1.61
CA GLU A 263 -15.80 27.25 1.55
C GLU A 263 -15.32 27.63 0.14
N ALA A 264 -14.49 26.79 -0.50
CA ALA A 264 -14.01 27.03 -1.86
C ALA A 264 -15.16 27.10 -2.89
N LEU A 265 -16.24 26.34 -2.65
CA LEU A 265 -17.44 26.32 -3.50
C LEU A 265 -18.51 27.36 -3.08
N ASN A 266 -18.25 28.16 -2.04
CA ASN A 266 -19.19 29.14 -1.47
C ASN A 266 -20.57 28.55 -1.09
N ILE A 267 -20.60 27.36 -0.47
CA ILE A 267 -21.84 26.70 -0.01
C ILE A 267 -22.10 27.04 1.47
N GLU A 268 -22.96 28.01 1.75
CA GLU A 268 -23.12 28.54 3.12
C GLU A 268 -23.77 27.57 4.12
N ASP A 269 -24.73 26.77 3.66
CA ASP A 269 -25.57 25.89 4.50
C ASP A 269 -24.79 24.78 5.23
N TRP A 270 -23.52 24.58 4.88
CA TRP A 270 -22.65 23.53 5.42
C TRP A 270 -21.57 24.07 6.37
N LYS A 271 -21.54 25.37 6.68
CA LYS A 271 -20.56 25.98 7.62
C LYS A 271 -20.55 25.30 9.00
N TRP A 272 -21.68 24.70 9.43
CA TRP A 272 -21.79 23.96 10.69
C TRP A 272 -20.81 22.79 10.81
N ILE A 273 -20.38 22.16 9.71
CA ILE A 273 -19.49 20.99 9.72
C ILE A 273 -18.13 21.29 10.37
N GLY A 274 -17.65 22.54 10.27
CA GLY A 274 -16.39 22.98 10.87
C GLY A 274 -16.42 22.91 12.40
N SER A 275 -17.56 23.26 12.97
CA SER A 275 -17.75 23.37 14.42
C SER A 275 -18.03 22.05 15.15
N VAL A 276 -18.11 20.95 14.40
CA VAL A 276 -18.53 19.62 14.90
C VAL A 276 -17.56 19.04 15.92
N TRP A 277 -16.27 19.41 15.85
CA TRP A 277 -15.22 18.92 16.75
C TRP A 277 -14.83 19.91 17.86
N ASP A 278 -15.38 21.13 17.87
CA ASP A 278 -14.96 22.21 18.78
C ASP A 278 -15.33 21.94 20.26
N SER A 279 -16.11 20.89 20.53
CA SER A 279 -16.62 20.54 21.87
C SER A 279 -16.18 19.15 22.37
N GLY A 280 -15.38 18.41 21.58
CA GLY A 280 -14.97 17.03 21.89
C GLY A 280 -13.49 16.94 22.28
N GLY A 281 -13.23 16.68 23.57
CA GLY A 281 -11.91 16.74 24.20
C GLY A 281 -10.81 15.88 23.57
N ASN A 282 -9.57 16.35 23.79
CA ASN A 282 -8.27 15.68 23.61
C ASN A 282 -8.29 14.41 22.73
N SER A 283 -8.34 14.62 21.41
CA SER A 283 -7.83 13.59 20.51
C SER A 283 -6.37 13.34 20.89
N LYS A 284 -6.05 12.13 21.37
CA LYS A 284 -4.66 11.67 21.54
C LYS A 284 -3.83 12.12 20.34
N SER A 285 -2.70 12.77 20.58
CA SER A 285 -1.84 13.22 19.48
C SER A 285 -1.49 12.01 18.59
N PRO A 286 -1.42 12.19 17.25
CA PRO A 286 -1.05 11.12 16.32
C PRO A 286 0.23 10.37 16.74
N GLU A 287 1.12 11.06 17.44
CA GLU A 287 2.38 10.61 18.03
C GLU A 287 2.20 9.43 19.01
N THR A 288 1.05 9.34 19.70
CA THR A 288 0.75 8.23 20.63
C THR A 288 0.08 7.03 19.95
N MET A 289 -0.72 7.26 18.90
CA MET A 289 -1.40 6.19 18.14
C MET A 289 -0.43 5.25 17.40
N TYR A 290 0.76 5.76 17.04
CA TYR A 290 1.79 5.02 16.32
C TYR A 290 2.22 3.72 17.03
N LEU A 291 2.20 3.68 18.37
CA LEU A 291 2.61 2.53 19.19
C LEU A 291 1.44 1.68 19.72
N ASP A 292 0.19 1.97 19.35
CA ASP A 292 -0.98 1.28 19.95
C ASP A 292 -1.24 -0.12 19.34
N GLU A 293 -0.63 -0.43 18.20
CA GLU A 293 -0.77 -1.73 17.51
C GLU A 293 0.59 -2.38 17.20
N ILE A 294 1.28 -2.87 18.24
CA ILE A 294 2.51 -3.65 18.07
C ILE A 294 2.15 -5.13 17.95
N ILE A 295 2.27 -5.66 16.73
CA ILE A 295 1.98 -7.07 16.42
C ILE A 295 3.25 -7.89 16.63
N ALA A 296 3.11 -9.12 17.14
CA ALA A 296 4.23 -10.04 17.27
C ALA A 296 4.90 -10.33 15.90
N GLY A 297 6.23 -10.36 15.92
CA GLY A 297 7.08 -10.52 14.74
C GLY A 297 7.37 -9.24 13.97
N ARG A 298 6.77 -8.10 14.31
CA ARG A 298 7.01 -6.80 13.64
C ARG A 298 7.81 -5.88 14.56
N PRO A 299 9.13 -5.73 14.35
CA PRO A 299 9.96 -4.93 15.23
C PRO A 299 9.63 -3.44 15.19
N VAL A 300 9.82 -2.79 16.34
CA VAL A 300 9.94 -1.34 16.45
C VAL A 300 11.42 -1.01 16.33
N PHE A 301 11.76 -0.07 15.46
CA PHE A 301 13.14 0.33 15.23
C PHE A 301 13.51 1.54 16.10
N SER A 302 12.58 2.47 16.33
CA SER A 302 12.79 3.62 17.22
C SER A 302 11.49 4.06 17.88
N PHE A 303 11.58 4.47 19.16
CA PHE A 303 10.52 5.22 19.82
C PHE A 303 10.43 6.66 19.28
N PRO A 304 9.29 7.34 19.48
CA PRO A 304 9.08 8.70 19.02
C PRO A 304 10.18 9.67 19.47
N SER A 305 10.73 10.42 18.52
CA SER A 305 11.76 11.45 18.72
C SER A 305 12.95 11.04 19.62
N ARG A 306 13.27 9.74 19.69
CA ARG A 306 14.31 9.22 20.59
C ARG A 306 15.70 9.24 19.95
N ILE A 307 16.69 9.71 20.72
CA ILE A 307 18.11 9.74 20.32
C ILE A 307 18.59 8.34 19.92
N GLY A 308 19.40 8.30 18.86
CA GLY A 308 19.89 7.05 18.26
C GLY A 308 18.91 6.41 17.28
N GLY A 309 17.71 6.96 17.15
CA GLY A 309 16.73 6.58 16.13
C GLY A 309 17.14 7.01 14.73
N PHE A 310 16.19 6.99 13.80
CA PHE A 310 16.43 7.50 12.45
C PHE A 310 16.52 9.03 12.46
N ARG A 311 17.60 9.59 11.92
CA ARG A 311 17.73 11.05 11.76
C ARG A 311 16.97 11.48 10.50
N LEU A 312 16.18 12.55 10.60
CA LEU A 312 15.53 13.16 9.44
C LEU A 312 16.58 13.76 8.50
N ARG A 313 16.53 13.37 7.21
CA ARG A 313 17.26 14.03 6.12
C ARG A 313 16.28 14.37 5.01
N TYR A 314 16.26 15.63 4.59
CA TYR A 314 15.41 16.07 3.47
C TYR A 314 16.05 15.69 2.14
N GLY A 315 15.24 15.11 1.26
CA GLY A 315 15.64 14.87 -0.11
C GLY A 315 14.88 13.75 -0.76
N ARG A 316 15.17 13.54 -2.03
CA ARG A 316 14.56 12.54 -2.86
C ARG A 316 15.63 11.84 -3.67
N ALA A 317 15.67 10.52 -3.58
CA ALA A 317 16.37 9.66 -4.51
C ALA A 317 15.43 9.19 -5.64
N ARG A 318 16.02 8.71 -6.74
CA ARG A 318 15.29 8.18 -7.91
C ARG A 318 14.26 7.08 -7.63
N ASN A 319 14.41 6.35 -6.51
CA ASN A 319 13.53 5.28 -6.03
C ASN A 319 12.68 5.66 -4.78
N THR A 320 12.55 6.96 -4.49
CA THR A 320 11.80 7.49 -3.33
C THR A 320 10.81 8.60 -3.74
N GLY A 321 9.98 9.04 -2.79
CA GLY A 321 8.82 9.93 -3.02
C GLY A 321 7.52 9.13 -3.17
N LEU A 322 6.36 9.80 -3.25
CA LEU A 322 5.04 9.13 -3.27
C LEU A 322 4.90 8.10 -2.13
N ALA A 323 5.23 8.49 -0.88
CA ALA A 323 5.30 7.64 0.33
C ALA A 323 6.53 6.73 0.45
N ALA A 324 7.37 6.54 -0.57
CA ALA A 324 8.59 5.75 -0.40
C ALA A 324 9.70 6.53 0.32
N LEU A 325 10.30 5.91 1.35
CA LEU A 325 11.32 6.48 2.22
C LEU A 325 12.68 5.83 1.96
N GLY A 326 13.76 6.61 2.01
CA GLY A 326 15.12 6.10 1.79
C GLY A 326 15.80 5.68 3.10
N VAL A 327 16.40 4.49 3.10
CA VAL A 327 17.21 3.96 4.21
C VAL A 327 18.54 3.45 3.68
N HIS A 328 19.59 3.61 4.49
CA HIS A 328 20.91 3.12 4.12
C HIS A 328 20.92 1.57 4.03
N PRO A 329 21.44 0.97 2.95
CA PRO A 329 21.48 -0.49 2.77
C PRO A 329 22.18 -1.24 3.91
N ALA A 330 23.23 -0.66 4.50
CA ALA A 330 23.89 -1.25 5.68
C ALA A 330 22.95 -1.33 6.89
N THR A 331 22.08 -0.33 7.11
CA THR A 331 21.07 -0.35 8.17
C THR A 331 20.10 -1.52 8.00
N MET A 332 19.68 -1.78 6.76
CA MET A 332 18.80 -2.93 6.48
C MET A 332 19.44 -4.25 6.96
N VAL A 333 20.74 -4.45 6.72
CA VAL A 333 21.49 -5.65 7.12
C VAL A 333 21.69 -5.73 8.63
N ILE A 334 22.09 -4.62 9.26
CA ILE A 334 22.36 -4.54 10.71
C ILE A 334 21.08 -4.81 11.53
N LEU A 335 19.91 -4.42 11.02
CA LEU A 335 18.60 -4.71 11.61
C LEU A 335 18.13 -6.15 11.35
N ASP A 336 19.06 -7.12 11.34
CA ASP A 336 18.85 -8.55 11.06
C ASP A 336 18.08 -8.88 9.77
N GLY A 337 18.01 -7.93 8.83
CA GLY A 337 17.24 -8.04 7.61
C GLY A 337 15.73 -7.99 7.76
N PHE A 338 15.21 -7.40 8.84
CA PHE A 338 13.78 -7.11 8.95
C PHE A 338 13.31 -6.05 7.95
N LEU A 339 14.17 -5.07 7.65
CA LEU A 339 13.96 -4.13 6.56
C LEU A 339 14.54 -4.70 5.26
N ALA A 340 13.71 -4.70 4.22
CA ALA A 340 14.06 -5.01 2.86
C ALA A 340 13.41 -3.99 1.91
N VAL A 341 13.89 -3.92 0.66
CA VAL A 341 13.28 -3.08 -0.37
C VAL A 341 11.80 -3.47 -0.54
N GLY A 342 10.90 -2.51 -0.33
CA GLY A 342 9.45 -2.72 -0.36
C GLY A 342 8.80 -3.07 0.98
N THR A 343 9.58 -3.30 2.05
CA THR A 343 9.00 -3.46 3.39
C THR A 343 8.35 -2.14 3.80
N GLN A 344 7.07 -2.15 4.16
CA GLN A 344 6.39 -0.99 4.71
C GLN A 344 6.95 -0.70 6.10
N ILE A 345 7.34 0.55 6.34
CA ILE A 345 7.68 1.09 7.66
C ILE A 345 6.61 2.13 8.02
N LYS A 346 6.06 2.04 9.22
CA LYS A 346 5.21 3.11 9.78
C LYS A 346 6.10 4.08 10.52
N ILE A 347 5.85 5.38 10.35
CA ILE A 347 6.63 6.43 10.99
C ILE A 347 5.74 7.27 11.92
N GLU A 348 6.38 7.98 12.84
CA GLU A 348 5.73 8.90 13.78
C GLU A 348 5.17 10.14 13.07
N LYS A 349 5.97 10.74 12.19
CA LYS A 349 5.72 11.99 11.47
C LYS A 349 6.63 12.10 10.25
N PRO A 350 6.28 12.87 9.20
CA PRO A 350 5.02 13.62 9.01
C PRO A 350 3.87 12.77 8.44
N SER A 351 4.14 11.56 7.94
CA SER A 351 3.15 10.69 7.29
C SER A 351 2.87 9.42 8.09
N LYS A 352 1.90 8.60 7.63
CA LYS A 352 1.51 7.35 8.32
C LYS A 352 2.53 6.21 8.12
N GLY A 353 3.41 6.34 7.14
CA GLY A 353 4.35 5.31 6.75
C GLY A 353 4.59 5.29 5.25
N GLY A 354 5.51 4.40 4.87
CA GLY A 354 6.08 4.34 3.54
C GLY A 354 6.74 3.01 3.27
N ILE A 355 6.98 2.64 2.01
CA ILE A 355 7.91 1.54 1.74
C ILE A 355 9.35 1.99 1.96
N VAL A 356 10.23 1.04 2.27
CA VAL A 356 11.67 1.26 2.34
C VAL A 356 12.30 1.10 0.96
N ALA A 357 13.11 2.09 0.57
CA ALA A 357 13.96 2.08 -0.61
C ALA A 357 15.45 2.21 -0.21
N SER A 358 16.34 1.63 -1.03
CA SER A 358 17.79 1.65 -0.79
C SER A 358 18.42 2.95 -1.26
N VAL A 359 19.07 3.67 -0.33
CA VAL A 359 19.81 4.91 -0.63
C VAL A 359 21.15 4.88 0.12
N ASP A 360 22.26 4.75 -0.60
CA ASP A 360 23.61 4.61 -0.05
C ASP A 360 24.38 5.94 0.05
N SER A 361 23.79 7.06 -0.42
CA SER A 361 24.40 8.39 -0.27
C SER A 361 24.19 9.04 1.10
N ILE A 362 23.27 8.50 1.92
CA ILE A 362 22.90 9.05 3.24
C ILE A 362 23.75 8.46 4.37
N GLU A 363 23.64 9.01 5.59
CA GLU A 363 24.49 8.58 6.71
C GLU A 363 24.18 7.12 7.12
N PRO A 364 25.22 6.27 7.22
CA PRO A 364 25.10 4.87 7.64
C PRO A 364 24.83 4.70 9.14
N PRO A 365 24.51 3.47 9.61
CA PRO A 365 24.35 3.20 11.03
C PRO A 365 25.70 3.18 11.75
N VAL A 366 25.68 3.48 13.05
CA VAL A 366 26.84 3.38 13.95
C VAL A 366 26.55 2.33 15.02
N VAL A 367 27.47 1.37 15.16
CA VAL A 367 27.30 0.20 16.02
C VAL A 367 28.46 0.04 16.98
N ARG A 368 28.16 -0.47 18.17
CA ARG A 368 29.14 -0.97 19.14
C ARG A 368 29.27 -2.48 18.97
N LEU A 369 30.50 -2.96 18.83
CA LEU A 369 30.83 -4.37 18.75
C LEU A 369 30.97 -4.98 20.16
N LYS A 370 30.93 -6.31 20.24
CA LYS A 370 31.13 -7.05 21.51
C LYS A 370 32.50 -6.82 22.17
N ASP A 371 33.50 -6.39 21.39
CA ASP A 371 34.83 -6.02 21.91
C ASP A 371 34.87 -4.56 22.45
N GLY A 372 33.75 -3.84 22.42
CA GLY A 372 33.63 -2.45 22.87
C GLY A 372 33.94 -1.41 21.79
N SER A 373 34.44 -1.80 20.63
CA SER A 373 34.77 -0.87 19.53
C SER A 373 33.50 -0.28 18.90
N VAL A 374 33.57 0.99 18.49
CA VAL A 374 32.50 1.70 17.78
C VAL A 374 32.88 1.87 16.32
N VAL A 375 31.99 1.44 15.42
CA VAL A 375 32.24 1.42 13.98
C VAL A 375 31.07 2.06 13.24
N ARG A 376 31.40 2.99 12.32
CA ARG A 376 30.45 3.51 11.31
C ARG A 376 30.41 2.52 10.14
N VAL A 377 29.23 1.98 9.84
CA VAL A 377 29.09 0.86 8.89
C VAL A 377 28.74 1.36 7.49
N GLU A 378 29.73 1.81 6.74
CA GLU A 378 29.52 2.53 5.47
C GLU A 378 29.07 1.64 4.30
N THR A 379 29.36 0.34 4.31
CA THR A 379 29.06 -0.55 3.17
C THR A 379 28.28 -1.79 3.58
N VAL A 380 27.52 -2.34 2.63
CA VAL A 380 26.79 -3.60 2.80
C VAL A 380 27.73 -4.76 3.13
N GLU A 381 28.91 -4.80 2.51
CA GLU A 381 29.93 -5.82 2.77
C GLU A 381 30.42 -5.78 4.22
N THR A 382 30.72 -4.57 4.73
CA THR A 382 31.10 -4.38 6.12
C THR A 382 29.97 -4.77 7.06
N ALA A 383 28.72 -4.41 6.73
CA ALA A 383 27.56 -4.80 7.51
C ALA A 383 27.37 -6.32 7.61
N LEU A 384 27.61 -7.05 6.51
CA LEU A 384 27.57 -8.51 6.50
C LEU A 384 28.69 -9.13 7.34
N LYS A 385 29.92 -8.58 7.30
CA LYS A 385 31.06 -9.05 8.11
C LYS A 385 30.86 -8.82 9.61
N LEU A 386 30.21 -7.72 10.00
CA LEU A 386 29.94 -7.37 11.39
C LEU A 386 28.68 -8.05 11.95
N ARG A 387 27.88 -8.71 11.10
CA ARG A 387 26.66 -9.39 11.52
C ARG A 387 26.95 -10.45 12.60
N GLY A 388 26.26 -10.34 13.73
CA GLY A 388 26.46 -11.23 14.90
C GLY A 388 27.57 -10.81 15.88
N LYS A 389 28.43 -9.85 15.48
CA LYS A 389 29.44 -9.20 16.35
C LYS A 389 28.93 -7.90 16.97
N VAL A 390 27.81 -7.37 16.48
CA VAL A 390 27.14 -6.16 17.02
C VAL A 390 26.53 -6.47 18.39
N ASP A 391 26.92 -5.67 19.39
CA ASP A 391 26.36 -5.66 20.73
C ASP A 391 25.23 -4.64 20.86
N LYS A 392 25.49 -3.37 20.50
CA LYS A 392 24.50 -2.29 20.52
C LYS A 392 24.49 -1.51 19.21
N ILE A 393 23.31 -1.06 18.79
CA ILE A 393 23.12 -0.14 17.68
C ILE A 393 22.89 1.25 18.29
N LEU A 394 23.91 2.10 18.20
CA LEU A 394 23.94 3.42 18.82
C LEU A 394 23.16 4.43 17.96
N PHE A 395 23.24 4.30 16.64
CA PHE A 395 22.54 5.14 15.68
C PHE A 395 22.07 4.31 14.49
N LEU A 396 20.79 4.45 14.11
CA LEU A 396 20.20 3.72 12.99
C LEU A 396 20.62 4.23 11.62
N GLY A 397 21.13 5.46 11.51
CA GLY A 397 21.37 6.12 10.23
C GLY A 397 20.28 7.13 9.87
N ASP A 398 20.40 7.67 8.68
CA ASP A 398 19.42 8.62 8.14
C ASP A 398 18.15 7.91 7.64
N LEU A 399 17.03 8.61 7.75
CA LEU A 399 15.79 8.33 7.03
C LEU A 399 15.54 9.49 6.07
N LEU A 400 15.68 9.21 4.78
CA LEU A 400 15.47 10.18 3.72
C LEU A 400 13.97 10.39 3.48
N LEU A 401 13.51 11.62 3.69
CA LEU A 401 12.14 12.05 3.46
C LEU A 401 12.09 13.16 2.43
N SER A 402 11.26 12.96 1.42
CA SER A 402 11.02 13.96 0.38
C SER A 402 10.12 15.08 0.92
N PHE A 403 10.28 16.29 0.37
CA PHE A 403 9.39 17.42 0.65
C PHE A 403 7.90 17.08 0.41
N TYR A 404 7.62 16.18 -0.54
CA TYR A 404 6.29 15.63 -0.80
C TYR A 404 5.58 15.15 0.48
N GLU A 405 6.28 14.43 1.37
CA GLU A 405 5.66 13.86 2.57
C GLU A 405 5.09 14.94 3.49
N PHE A 406 5.73 16.11 3.54
CA PHE A 406 5.30 17.23 4.35
C PHE A 406 4.17 18.01 3.67
N LEU A 407 4.27 18.20 2.35
CA LEU A 407 3.29 18.92 1.56
C LEU A 407 1.94 18.18 1.50
N GLU A 408 1.97 16.88 1.22
CA GLU A 408 0.76 16.04 1.12
C GLU A 408 0.04 15.90 2.48
N ASN A 409 0.81 15.64 3.55
CA ASN A 409 0.25 15.50 4.89
C ASN A 409 -0.04 16.84 5.57
N LYS A 410 0.29 17.97 4.92
CA LYS A 410 0.12 19.34 5.44
C LYS A 410 0.78 19.50 6.81
N ALA A 411 1.97 18.92 6.95
CA ALA A 411 2.76 18.97 8.16
C ALA A 411 3.68 20.20 8.15
N ASN A 412 4.02 20.68 9.34
CA ASN A 412 5.09 21.68 9.47
C ASN A 412 6.43 21.04 9.12
N LEU A 413 7.30 21.83 8.50
CA LEU A 413 8.68 21.46 8.30
C LEU A 413 9.37 21.29 9.67
N LEU A 414 10.39 20.44 9.70
CA LEU A 414 11.12 20.10 10.91
C LEU A 414 12.59 20.49 10.74
N PRO A 415 13.28 20.91 11.81
CA PRO A 415 14.68 21.30 11.69
C PRO A 415 15.54 20.10 11.25
N PRO A 416 16.24 20.19 10.11
CA PRO A 416 17.09 19.10 9.63
C PRO A 416 18.39 19.04 10.42
N GLY A 417 19.02 17.86 10.42
CA GLY A 417 20.42 17.75 10.84
C GLY A 417 21.36 18.49 9.88
N PHE A 418 22.58 18.78 10.32
CA PHE A 418 23.62 19.29 9.44
C PHE A 418 24.14 18.20 8.49
N THR A 419 24.01 18.43 7.18
CA THR A 419 24.30 17.45 6.11
C THR A 419 25.06 18.07 4.93
N GLU A 420 25.61 17.23 4.05
CA GLU A 420 26.51 17.64 2.96
C GLU A 420 25.86 18.62 1.98
N GLU A 421 24.57 18.48 1.72
CA GLU A 421 23.79 19.35 0.81
C GLU A 421 23.72 20.76 1.38
N LEU A 422 23.41 20.89 2.67
CA LEU A 422 23.36 22.18 3.35
C LEU A 422 24.75 22.81 3.43
N TRP A 423 25.79 22.02 3.73
CA TRP A 423 27.17 22.50 3.71
C TRP A 423 27.58 23.03 2.33
N THR A 424 27.20 22.32 1.26
CA THR A 424 27.47 22.74 -0.13
C THR A 424 26.79 24.07 -0.46
N ARG A 425 25.56 24.30 0.02
CA ARG A 425 24.87 25.58 -0.16
C ARG A 425 25.55 26.72 0.59
N LEU A 426 25.99 26.48 1.83
CA LEU A 426 26.73 27.48 2.61
C LEU A 426 28.12 27.75 2.00
N PHE A 427 28.76 26.74 1.43
CA PHE A 427 30.03 26.89 0.73
C PHE A 427 29.89 27.76 -0.52
N LEU A 428 28.84 27.54 -1.32
CA LEU A 428 28.53 28.38 -2.48
C LEU A 428 28.18 29.82 -2.09
N GLU A 429 27.37 30.01 -1.05
CA GLU A 429 27.03 31.34 -0.54
C GLU A 429 28.27 32.10 -0.01
N ALA A 430 29.19 31.40 0.65
CA ALA A 430 30.46 31.98 1.10
C ALA A 430 31.36 32.38 -0.08
N LEU A 431 31.39 31.56 -1.15
CA LEU A 431 32.10 31.91 -2.39
C LEU A 431 31.48 33.12 -3.11
N ASP A 432 30.16 33.26 -3.07
CA ASP A 432 29.46 34.39 -3.71
C ASP A 432 29.61 35.70 -2.90
N SER A 433 29.78 35.62 -1.58
CA SER A 433 29.82 36.77 -0.66
C SER A 433 31.24 37.24 -0.28
N GLY A 434 32.27 36.41 -0.46
CA GLY A 434 33.66 36.74 -0.09
C GLY A 434 34.69 36.09 -1.02
N TYR A 435 35.59 36.93 -1.54
CA TYR A 435 36.59 36.67 -2.59
C TYR A 435 35.96 36.48 -3.98
N ASP A 436 36.14 37.45 -4.89
CA ASP A 436 35.55 37.48 -6.26
C ASP A 436 35.42 36.09 -6.92
N SER A 437 34.26 35.46 -6.75
CA SER A 437 33.58 34.46 -7.60
C SER A 437 34.42 33.37 -8.30
N SER A 438 35.60 32.99 -7.81
CA SER A 438 36.56 32.15 -8.53
C SER A 438 37.15 31.05 -7.65
N TYR A 439 36.93 29.79 -8.06
CA TYR A 439 37.54 28.59 -7.46
C TYR A 439 39.08 28.66 -7.50
N GLU A 440 39.64 29.40 -8.43
CA GLU A 440 41.07 29.57 -8.67
C GLU A 440 41.73 30.37 -7.53
N ARG A 441 41.14 31.48 -7.08
CA ARG A 441 41.66 32.23 -5.92
C ARG A 441 41.56 31.44 -4.62
N LEU A 442 40.45 30.72 -4.40
CA LEU A 442 40.34 29.87 -3.23
C LEU A 442 41.39 28.75 -3.26
N SER A 443 41.75 28.24 -4.45
CA SER A 443 42.83 27.27 -4.62
C SER A 443 44.20 27.85 -4.20
N GLU A 444 44.47 29.11 -4.50
CA GLU A 444 45.71 29.79 -4.09
C GLU A 444 45.81 29.96 -2.57
N VAL A 445 44.73 30.40 -1.92
CA VAL A 445 44.72 30.68 -0.47
C VAL A 445 44.64 29.40 0.37
N SER A 446 43.87 28.41 -0.08
CA SER A 446 43.68 27.15 0.66
C SER A 446 44.74 26.08 0.37
N GLY A 447 45.47 26.21 -0.74
CA GLY A 447 46.37 25.17 -1.24
C GLY A 447 45.65 23.94 -1.82
N ILE A 448 44.33 24.01 -2.02
CA ILE A 448 43.50 22.90 -2.54
C ILE A 448 43.22 23.12 -4.03
N PRO A 449 43.53 22.18 -4.94
CA PRO A 449 43.31 22.37 -6.38
C PRO A 449 41.88 22.77 -6.75
N ALA A 450 41.71 23.74 -7.65
CA ALA A 450 40.41 24.23 -8.11
C ALA A 450 39.46 23.11 -8.60
N ASP A 451 39.97 22.14 -9.35
CA ASP A 451 39.19 20.97 -9.80
C ASP A 451 38.64 20.13 -8.64
N ARG A 452 39.38 20.08 -7.52
CA ARG A 452 38.96 19.35 -6.32
C ARG A 452 37.88 20.13 -5.57
N LEU A 453 37.97 21.45 -5.52
CA LEU A 453 36.93 22.32 -4.96
C LEU A 453 35.62 22.22 -5.75
N ARG A 454 35.70 22.23 -7.10
CA ARG A 454 34.51 22.02 -7.97
C ARG A 454 33.85 20.66 -7.72
N LYS A 455 34.66 19.60 -7.56
CA LYS A 455 34.17 18.24 -7.28
C LYS A 455 33.41 18.13 -5.95
N PHE A 456 33.71 18.97 -4.95
CA PHE A 456 32.94 18.99 -3.70
C PHE A 456 31.50 19.45 -3.92
N VAL A 457 31.27 20.32 -4.92
CA VAL A 457 29.93 20.82 -5.28
C VAL A 457 29.23 19.88 -6.28
N GLU A 458 29.96 19.36 -7.27
CA GLU A 458 29.40 18.47 -8.29
C GLU A 458 29.01 17.10 -7.73
N ASN A 459 29.73 16.60 -6.73
CA ASN A 459 29.50 15.27 -6.16
C ASN A 459 29.73 15.21 -4.64
N PRO A 460 28.94 15.98 -3.85
CA PRO A 460 29.14 16.16 -2.40
C PRO A 460 29.00 14.85 -1.59
N PHE A 461 28.29 13.86 -2.15
CA PHE A 461 28.03 12.59 -1.48
C PHE A 461 29.22 11.62 -1.57
N LYS A 462 29.97 11.63 -2.68
CA LYS A 462 31.10 10.71 -2.91
C LYS A 462 32.44 11.36 -2.63
N ILE A 463 32.62 12.61 -3.02
CA ILE A 463 33.89 13.33 -2.90
C ILE A 463 33.76 14.29 -1.73
N LYS A 464 34.33 13.91 -0.59
CA LYS A 464 34.30 14.68 0.65
C LYS A 464 35.68 15.25 0.95
N PRO A 465 35.77 16.45 1.56
CA PRO A 465 37.05 16.99 2.00
C PRO A 465 37.68 16.06 3.04
N THR A 466 39.01 16.00 3.05
CA THR A 466 39.79 15.37 4.13
C THR A 466 39.66 16.19 5.42
N ALA A 467 40.07 15.61 6.55
CA ALA A 467 40.02 16.28 7.86
C ALA A 467 40.77 17.63 7.85
N SER A 468 41.95 17.67 7.25
CA SER A 468 42.76 18.90 7.10
C SER A 468 42.09 19.92 6.18
N GLU A 469 41.62 19.48 5.01
CA GLU A 469 40.91 20.36 4.05
C GLU A 469 39.66 20.98 4.68
N ALA A 470 38.89 20.21 5.44
CA ALA A 470 37.68 20.71 6.11
C ALA A 470 37.98 21.79 7.16
N LEU A 471 39.10 21.64 7.90
CA LEU A 471 39.55 22.65 8.88
C LEU A 471 40.03 23.93 8.20
N ILE A 472 40.82 23.80 7.13
CA ILE A 472 41.33 24.92 6.34
C ILE A 472 40.16 25.73 5.76
N LEU A 473 39.21 25.07 5.10
CA LEU A 473 38.04 25.72 4.51
C LEU A 473 37.16 26.39 5.57
N SER A 474 36.95 25.76 6.73
CA SER A 474 36.15 26.34 7.82
C SER A 474 36.80 27.61 8.39
N ARG A 475 38.13 27.66 8.50
CA ARG A 475 38.87 28.83 9.00
C ARG A 475 38.91 29.98 7.99
N ILE A 476 39.18 29.69 6.71
CA ILE A 476 39.31 30.71 5.66
C ILE A 476 37.94 31.32 5.33
N LEU A 477 36.93 30.48 5.09
CA LEU A 477 35.61 30.93 4.63
C LEU A 477 34.65 31.22 5.78
N ASN A 478 35.05 30.98 7.03
CA ASN A 478 34.20 31.11 8.23
C ASN A 478 32.88 30.32 8.13
N ILE A 479 32.87 29.23 7.36
CA ILE A 479 31.73 28.32 7.23
C ILE A 479 31.80 27.22 8.30
N PRO A 480 30.65 26.60 8.66
CA PRO A 480 30.66 25.49 9.59
C PRO A 480 31.50 24.31 9.10
N LEU A 481 32.13 23.62 10.06
CA LEU A 481 32.90 22.39 9.82
C LEU A 481 32.09 21.35 9.04
N HIS A 482 32.72 20.70 8.05
CA HIS A 482 32.05 19.73 7.18
C HIS A 482 31.34 18.60 7.97
N PRO A 483 30.08 18.25 7.63
CA PRO A 483 29.22 17.35 8.41
C PRO A 483 29.77 15.94 8.63
N ARG A 484 30.65 15.45 7.74
CA ARG A 484 31.34 14.15 7.92
C ARG A 484 32.17 14.08 9.21
N TYR A 485 32.75 15.20 9.63
CA TYR A 485 33.59 15.30 10.83
C TYR A 485 32.89 16.00 11.99
N THR A 486 31.63 16.38 11.82
CA THR A 486 30.78 16.86 12.91
C THR A 486 30.24 15.66 13.69
N TYR A 487 30.39 15.70 15.01
CA TYR A 487 29.90 14.69 15.96
C TYR A 487 28.62 15.16 16.65
N ALA A 488 28.00 14.30 17.44
CA ALA A 488 26.75 14.59 18.13
C ALA A 488 26.94 15.41 19.42
N TRP A 489 27.59 16.58 19.30
CA TRP A 489 27.94 17.46 20.43
C TRP A 489 26.73 17.91 21.26
N GLU A 490 25.57 18.03 20.63
CA GLU A 490 24.27 18.33 21.23
C GLU A 490 23.75 17.24 22.19
N HIS A 491 24.36 16.04 22.19
CA HIS A 491 23.97 14.96 23.08
C HIS A 491 24.74 14.95 24.40
N ILE A 492 25.67 15.86 24.63
CA ILE A 492 26.51 15.90 25.84
C ILE A 492 26.37 17.24 26.56
N THR A 493 26.74 17.27 27.84
CA THR A 493 26.76 18.52 28.63
C THR A 493 28.14 19.20 28.58
N VAL A 494 28.21 20.47 29.00
CA VAL A 494 29.47 21.23 29.10
C VAL A 494 30.44 20.58 30.11
N ASP A 495 29.94 19.96 31.17
CA ASP A 495 30.78 19.24 32.15
C ASP A 495 31.36 17.94 31.57
N GLU A 496 30.57 17.22 30.78
CA GLU A 496 31.03 16.06 30.02
C GLU A 496 32.08 16.47 28.98
N PHE A 497 31.91 17.65 28.35
CA PHE A 497 32.90 18.24 27.45
C PHE A 497 34.21 18.59 28.17
N LYS A 498 34.17 19.22 29.36
CA LYS A 498 35.34 19.47 30.21
C LYS A 498 36.06 18.16 30.56
N THR A 499 35.30 17.12 30.90
CA THR A 499 35.83 15.77 31.22
C THR A 499 36.56 15.16 30.03
N LEU A 500 35.97 15.23 28.83
CA LEU A 500 36.62 14.78 27.59
C LEU A 500 37.91 15.53 27.30
N ARG A 501 37.88 16.85 27.46
CA ARG A 501 39.04 17.70 27.21
C ARG A 501 40.22 17.34 28.12
N ASN A 502 39.96 17.08 29.39
CA ASN A 502 40.98 16.59 30.34
C ASN A 502 41.49 15.21 29.96
N ALA A 503 40.60 14.29 29.57
CA ALA A 503 41.01 12.96 29.13
C ALA A 503 41.91 12.99 27.88
N VAL A 504 41.66 13.92 26.95
CA VAL A 504 42.49 14.12 25.75
C VAL A 504 43.81 14.83 26.08
N LEU A 505 43.84 15.73 27.06
CA LEU A 505 45.10 16.32 27.59
C LEU A 505 46.02 15.23 28.16
N ASP A 506 45.46 14.31 28.95
CA ASP A 506 46.20 13.20 29.55
C ASP A 506 46.62 12.14 28.52
N GLY A 507 45.87 12.02 27.42
CA GLY A 507 46.13 11.09 26.33
C GLY A 507 47.19 11.61 25.37
N LYS A 508 48.33 10.92 25.21
CA LYS A 508 49.39 11.33 24.27
C LYS A 508 48.90 11.21 22.81
N PRO A 509 48.72 12.31 22.04
CA PRO A 509 48.50 12.21 20.61
C PRO A 509 49.80 11.78 19.90
N SER A 510 49.69 10.98 18.84
CA SER A 510 50.84 10.52 18.05
C SER A 510 50.86 11.21 16.67
N GLY A 511 51.99 11.82 16.30
CA GLY A 511 52.13 12.64 15.09
C GLY A 511 51.31 13.94 15.14
N ASP A 512 50.95 14.52 13.99
CA ASP A 512 50.04 15.68 13.84
C ASP A 512 48.58 15.36 14.25
N ALA A 513 48.36 14.82 15.44
CA ALA A 513 47.05 14.35 15.94
C ALA A 513 46.34 13.31 15.05
N LYS A 514 47.09 12.56 14.22
CA LYS A 514 46.56 11.49 13.35
C LYS A 514 46.05 10.26 14.11
N ARG A 515 46.41 10.14 15.39
CA ARG A 515 45.94 9.08 16.28
C ARG A 515 45.93 9.56 17.73
N ILE A 516 44.79 9.41 18.41
CA ILE A 516 44.63 9.74 19.82
C ILE A 516 44.49 8.44 20.61
N ARG A 517 45.28 8.28 21.68
CA ARG A 517 45.20 7.15 22.61
C ARG A 517 44.77 7.65 23.98
N LEU A 518 43.61 7.20 24.42
CA LEU A 518 43.04 7.53 25.73
C LEU A 518 43.12 6.31 26.64
N ARG A 519 43.37 6.54 27.93
CA ARG A 519 43.20 5.49 28.95
C ARG A 519 41.72 5.08 28.99
N PHE A 520 41.45 3.78 29.17
CA PHE A 520 40.07 3.34 29.31
C PHE A 520 39.46 3.85 30.63
N ASP A 521 38.48 4.73 30.49
CA ASP A 521 37.57 5.17 31.56
C ASP A 521 36.13 4.90 31.08
N PRO A 522 35.31 4.13 31.85
CA PRO A 522 33.91 3.88 31.53
C PRO A 522 33.10 5.14 31.24
N ARG A 523 33.33 6.24 31.97
CA ARG A 523 32.60 7.51 31.80
C ARG A 523 32.96 8.15 30.47
N VAL A 524 34.25 8.29 30.18
CA VAL A 524 34.74 8.80 28.89
C VAL A 524 34.26 7.93 27.73
N LYS A 525 34.27 6.61 27.90
CA LYS A 525 33.79 5.66 26.89
C LYS A 525 32.32 5.87 26.54
N GLU A 526 31.46 6.05 27.54
CA GLU A 526 30.04 6.31 27.34
C GLU A 526 29.80 7.64 26.61
N ILE A 527 30.56 8.68 26.95
CA ILE A 527 30.49 9.97 26.26
C ILE A 527 30.91 9.81 24.78
N LEU A 528 32.01 9.08 24.49
CA LEU A 528 32.44 8.80 23.11
C LEU A 528 31.41 7.99 22.32
N GLU A 529 30.68 7.06 22.97
CA GLU A 529 29.56 6.34 22.37
C GLU A 529 28.39 7.26 22.03
N ARG A 530 28.02 8.19 22.93
CA ARG A 530 26.94 9.18 22.71
C ARG A 530 27.27 10.19 21.62
N LEU A 531 28.55 10.57 21.49
CA LEU A 531 29.07 11.40 20.40
C LEU A 531 29.15 10.66 19.05
N LEU A 532 28.98 9.33 19.06
CA LEU A 532 29.08 8.45 17.88
C LEU A 532 30.46 8.47 17.21
N ILE A 533 31.53 8.67 17.98
CA ILE A 533 32.91 8.72 17.46
C ILE A 533 33.40 7.30 17.18
N PRO A 534 33.83 6.97 15.95
CA PRO A 534 34.44 5.68 15.66
C PRO A 534 35.77 5.49 16.42
N HIS A 535 35.87 4.42 17.21
CA HIS A 535 37.06 4.13 18.01
C HIS A 535 37.23 2.64 18.27
N ARG A 536 38.47 2.21 18.52
CA ARG A 536 38.82 0.82 18.85
C ARG A 536 39.23 0.69 20.30
N VAL A 537 38.91 -0.45 20.92
CA VAL A 537 39.39 -0.78 22.28
C VAL A 537 40.47 -1.85 22.15
N VAL A 538 41.71 -1.51 22.50
CA VAL A 538 42.87 -2.42 22.40
C VAL A 538 43.69 -2.30 23.69
N ASN A 539 44.00 -3.41 24.34
CA ASN A 539 44.85 -3.47 25.54
C ASN A 539 44.46 -2.46 26.65
N GLY A 540 43.17 -2.28 26.91
CA GLY A 540 42.69 -1.32 27.93
C GLY A 540 42.89 0.15 27.55
N GLN A 541 43.07 0.46 26.26
CA GLN A 541 43.13 1.83 25.73
C GLN A 541 42.06 2.04 24.65
N VAL A 542 41.55 3.26 24.57
CA VAL A 542 40.65 3.70 23.50
C VAL A 542 41.47 4.42 22.45
N VAL A 543 41.37 3.96 21.20
CA VAL A 543 42.14 4.46 20.07
C VAL A 543 41.20 5.11 19.06
N ILE A 544 41.43 6.38 18.76
CA ILE A 544 40.69 7.17 17.75
C ILE A 544 41.65 7.47 16.59
N GLU A 545 41.23 7.11 15.37
CA GLU A 545 42.02 7.31 14.13
C GLU A 545 41.22 8.11 13.09
N ASP A 546 39.93 7.79 12.87
CA ASP A 546 39.10 8.51 11.90
C ASP A 546 38.63 9.86 12.48
N GLY A 547 38.96 10.96 11.80
CA GLY A 547 38.62 12.32 12.21
C GLY A 547 39.34 12.82 13.48
N SER A 548 40.39 12.13 13.93
CA SER A 548 41.10 12.44 15.18
C SER A 548 41.64 13.87 15.22
N GLN A 549 42.15 14.38 14.09
CA GLN A 549 42.66 15.75 13.97
C GLN A 549 41.55 16.78 14.25
N VAL A 550 40.38 16.59 13.63
CA VAL A 550 39.23 17.49 13.83
C VAL A 550 38.71 17.40 15.26
N PHE A 551 38.63 16.20 15.82
CA PHE A 551 38.23 16.00 17.21
C PHE A 551 39.17 16.71 18.20
N TYR A 552 40.48 16.62 17.97
CA TYR A 552 41.50 17.32 18.77
C TYR A 552 41.36 18.84 18.66
N GLU A 553 41.22 19.37 17.44
CA GLU A 553 41.06 20.81 17.19
C GLU A 553 39.75 21.36 17.78
N CYS A 554 38.64 20.61 17.75
CA CYS A 554 37.39 21.03 18.39
C CYS A 554 37.51 21.15 19.92
N LEU A 555 38.29 20.27 20.56
CA LEU A 555 38.54 20.33 22.00
C LEU A 555 39.63 21.34 22.36
N ASN A 556 40.52 21.64 21.41
CA ASN A 556 41.75 22.45 21.52
C ASN A 556 42.33 22.45 22.95
N PRO A 557 42.78 21.27 23.42
CA PRO A 557 43.03 21.03 24.84
C PRO A 557 44.06 21.99 25.45
N GLY A 558 45.03 22.47 24.65
CA GLY A 558 46.13 23.33 25.09
C GLY A 558 45.77 24.78 25.44
N VAL A 559 44.55 25.26 25.14
CA VAL A 559 44.17 26.68 25.38
C VAL A 559 43.32 26.81 26.65
N MET A 560 43.88 27.32 27.75
CA MET A 560 43.11 27.54 28.97
C MET A 560 42.09 28.68 28.79
N VAL A 561 40.80 28.33 28.71
CA VAL A 561 39.66 29.26 28.61
C VAL A 561 38.65 28.89 29.70
N SER A 562 38.12 29.87 30.44
CA SER A 562 37.01 29.61 31.36
C SER A 562 35.73 29.32 30.58
N LEU A 563 35.10 28.20 30.92
CA LEU A 563 33.84 27.74 30.32
C LEU A 563 32.65 27.90 31.30
N ASP A 564 32.82 28.70 32.35
CA ASP A 564 31.81 28.88 33.38
C ASP A 564 30.71 29.83 32.87
N GLY A 565 29.44 29.40 32.98
CA GLY A 565 28.28 30.13 32.44
C GLY A 565 28.00 29.95 30.94
N VAL A 566 28.72 29.07 30.24
CA VAL A 566 28.43 28.74 28.83
C VAL A 566 27.19 27.84 28.75
N ALA A 567 26.21 28.22 27.93
CA ALA A 567 24.92 27.54 27.86
C ALA A 567 24.94 26.26 27.00
N ASP A 568 25.77 26.21 25.95
CA ASP A 568 25.80 25.09 25.00
C ASP A 568 27.24 24.68 24.63
N VAL A 569 27.42 23.38 24.35
CA VAL A 569 28.69 22.77 23.96
C VAL A 569 29.19 23.31 22.62
N LEU A 570 28.27 23.66 21.70
CA LEU A 570 28.66 24.27 20.42
C LEU A 570 29.31 25.65 20.61
N GLU A 571 28.81 26.44 21.56
CA GLU A 571 29.40 27.73 21.92
C GLU A 571 30.76 27.53 22.62
N ALA A 572 30.87 26.51 23.48
CA ALA A 572 32.13 26.13 24.11
C ALA A 572 33.21 25.77 23.07
N ILE A 573 32.85 24.99 22.03
CA ILE A 573 33.77 24.64 20.94
C ILE A 573 34.23 25.90 20.20
N TYR A 574 33.32 26.83 19.87
CA TYR A 574 33.70 28.07 19.18
C TYR A 574 34.65 28.93 20.01
N LYS A 575 34.38 29.10 21.32
CA LYS A 575 35.26 29.87 22.23
C LYS A 575 36.67 29.28 22.35
N VAL A 576 36.81 27.95 22.28
CA VAL A 576 38.08 27.26 22.54
C VAL A 576 38.88 27.02 21.25
N SER A 577 38.21 26.78 20.12
CA SER A 577 38.86 26.43 18.85
C SER A 577 38.71 27.46 17.73
N GLY A 578 37.81 28.43 17.87
CA GLY A 578 37.42 29.36 16.81
C GLY A 578 36.64 28.71 15.65
N LEU A 579 36.35 27.40 15.73
CA LEU A 579 35.65 26.66 14.69
C LEU A 579 34.14 26.75 14.87
N ARG A 580 33.41 27.07 13.80
CA ARG A 580 31.95 27.05 13.80
C ARG A 580 31.45 25.62 13.59
N VAL A 581 30.63 25.13 14.51
CA VAL A 581 30.02 23.79 14.43
C VAL A 581 28.50 23.94 14.49
N LYS A 582 27.78 23.30 13.55
CA LYS A 582 26.32 23.23 13.56
C LYS A 582 25.83 21.91 14.19
N PRO A 583 24.64 21.90 14.83
CA PRO A 583 24.06 20.67 15.39
C PRO A 583 23.76 19.65 14.28
N LYS A 584 24.30 18.44 14.41
CA LYS A 584 24.22 17.41 13.36
C LYS A 584 22.94 16.57 13.44
N PHE A 585 22.35 16.42 14.61
CA PHE A 585 21.22 15.57 14.97
C PHE A 585 20.17 16.41 15.70
N GLN A 586 19.30 17.09 14.94
CA GLN A 586 18.22 17.91 15.52
C GLN A 586 16.91 17.13 15.64
N THR A 587 16.52 16.41 14.59
CA THR A 587 15.23 15.71 14.52
C THR A 587 15.42 14.21 14.32
N PHE A 588 14.85 13.42 15.24
CA PHE A 588 14.73 11.97 15.12
C PHE A 588 13.29 11.56 14.84
N ILE A 589 13.11 10.47 14.10
CA ILE A 589 11.81 9.93 13.70
C ILE A 589 11.62 8.53 14.27
N GLY A 590 10.51 8.33 14.99
CA GLY A 590 10.05 7.01 15.40
C GLY A 590 9.64 6.16 14.21
N ALA A 591 10.09 4.90 14.13
CA ALA A 591 9.78 4.00 13.02
C ALA A 591 9.61 2.53 13.44
N ARG A 592 8.64 1.83 12.84
CA ARG A 592 8.36 0.40 13.09
C ARG A 592 7.98 -0.33 11.82
N MET A 593 8.18 -1.64 11.82
CA MET A 593 7.79 -2.47 10.70
C MET A 593 6.27 -2.53 10.54
N GLY A 594 5.79 -2.18 9.35
CA GLY A 594 4.43 -2.37 8.85
C GLY A 594 4.27 -3.74 8.20
N ARG A 595 3.72 -3.77 6.98
CA ARG A 595 3.59 -4.98 6.16
C ARG A 595 4.93 -5.35 5.49
N PRO A 596 5.29 -6.64 5.40
CA PRO A 596 6.42 -7.05 4.58
C PRO A 596 6.12 -6.80 3.10
N GLU A 597 7.16 -6.74 2.26
CA GLU A 597 7.00 -6.67 0.81
C GLU A 597 6.24 -7.90 0.27
N LYS A 598 5.73 -7.90 -0.95
CA LYS A 598 5.01 -9.04 -1.54
C LYS A 598 5.29 -9.14 -3.05
N ALA A 599 5.49 -10.36 -3.52
CA ALA A 599 5.52 -10.71 -4.94
C ALA A 599 5.06 -12.17 -5.04
N ASP A 600 3.75 -12.38 -5.26
CA ASP A 600 3.16 -13.71 -5.28
C ASP A 600 1.98 -13.79 -6.25
N ARG A 601 1.72 -14.99 -6.78
CA ARG A 601 0.58 -15.23 -7.67
C ARG A 601 -0.74 -15.05 -6.91
N ARG A 602 -1.75 -14.47 -7.57
CA ARG A 602 -3.06 -14.27 -6.95
C ARG A 602 -3.86 -15.55 -6.97
N VAL A 603 -3.97 -16.19 -5.81
CA VAL A 603 -4.62 -17.48 -5.64
C VAL A 603 -5.92 -17.32 -4.86
N MET A 604 -7.04 -17.76 -5.46
CA MET A 604 -8.28 -17.98 -4.71
C MET A 604 -8.03 -19.01 -3.62
N LYS A 605 -8.65 -18.85 -2.44
CA LYS A 605 -8.56 -19.85 -1.37
C LYS A 605 -9.85 -20.69 -1.37
N PRO A 606 -9.82 -21.98 -1.75
CA PRO A 606 -8.69 -22.77 -2.27
C PRO A 606 -8.38 -22.52 -3.76
N LEU A 607 -7.20 -22.97 -4.22
CA LEU A 607 -6.72 -22.82 -5.61
C LEU A 607 -7.75 -23.32 -6.63
N VAL A 608 -8.01 -22.53 -7.68
CA VAL A 608 -8.95 -22.83 -8.77
C VAL A 608 -8.22 -22.70 -10.11
N HIS A 609 -8.45 -23.67 -11.00
CA HIS A 609 -7.93 -23.68 -12.38
C HIS A 609 -9.00 -23.22 -13.38
N VAL A 610 -10.28 -23.52 -13.10
CA VAL A 610 -11.41 -23.19 -13.99
C VAL A 610 -12.66 -22.85 -13.19
N LEU A 611 -13.42 -21.88 -13.68
CA LEU A 611 -14.73 -21.51 -13.13
C LEU A 611 -15.81 -22.48 -13.62
N PHE A 612 -15.70 -23.75 -13.20
CA PHE A 612 -16.65 -24.81 -13.54
C PHE A 612 -17.17 -25.52 -12.28
N PRO A 613 -18.50 -25.69 -12.11
CA PRO A 613 -19.07 -26.29 -10.91
C PRO A 613 -18.88 -27.82 -10.87
N VAL A 614 -18.42 -28.36 -9.75
CA VAL A 614 -18.28 -29.81 -9.50
C VAL A 614 -19.09 -30.31 -8.29
N GLY A 615 -19.83 -29.42 -7.63
CA GLY A 615 -20.58 -29.72 -6.42
C GLY A 615 -19.70 -30.33 -5.32
N LEU A 616 -20.24 -31.36 -4.66
CA LEU A 616 -19.52 -32.12 -3.63
C LEU A 616 -18.77 -33.35 -4.20
N LYS A 617 -19.00 -33.71 -5.47
CA LYS A 617 -18.44 -34.93 -6.06
C LYS A 617 -16.92 -34.86 -6.25
N GLY A 618 -16.37 -33.66 -6.47
CA GLY A 618 -14.92 -33.42 -6.54
C GLY A 618 -14.14 -33.47 -5.21
N GLY A 619 -14.81 -33.79 -4.09
CA GLY A 619 -14.19 -33.91 -2.77
C GLY A 619 -13.70 -32.58 -2.19
N SER A 620 -12.87 -32.64 -1.14
CA SER A 620 -12.36 -31.45 -0.44
C SER A 620 -11.48 -30.56 -1.32
N ARG A 621 -10.76 -31.16 -2.28
CA ARG A 621 -9.90 -30.47 -3.26
C ARG A 621 -10.62 -29.96 -4.50
N ARG A 622 -11.93 -30.27 -4.65
CA ARG A 622 -12.76 -29.87 -5.81
C ARG A 622 -12.16 -30.32 -7.14
N ASN A 623 -11.59 -31.53 -7.15
CA ASN A 623 -10.93 -32.09 -8.32
C ASN A 623 -11.98 -32.55 -9.34
N ILE A 624 -11.92 -32.02 -10.56
CA ILE A 624 -12.81 -32.39 -11.67
C ILE A 624 -12.59 -33.86 -12.04
N ILE A 625 -11.34 -34.32 -12.02
CA ILE A 625 -10.98 -35.70 -12.41
C ILE A 625 -11.59 -36.71 -11.42
N ALA A 626 -11.52 -36.44 -10.12
CA ALA A 626 -12.20 -37.27 -9.13
C ALA A 626 -13.74 -37.21 -9.27
N ALA A 627 -14.29 -36.15 -9.86
CA ALA A 627 -15.72 -36.06 -10.16
C ALA A 627 -16.10 -36.87 -11.41
N THR A 628 -15.23 -37.01 -12.42
CA THR A 628 -15.48 -37.82 -13.63
C THR A 628 -15.51 -39.32 -13.35
N GLU A 629 -14.80 -39.79 -12.33
CA GLU A 629 -14.89 -41.18 -11.84
C GLU A 629 -16.29 -41.52 -11.33
N LYS A 630 -17.01 -40.54 -10.76
CA LYS A 630 -18.35 -40.69 -10.18
C LYS A 630 -19.50 -40.46 -11.18
N GLY A 631 -19.20 -40.34 -12.47
CA GLY A 631 -20.17 -40.22 -13.56
C GLY A 631 -20.95 -38.90 -13.57
N LEU A 632 -22.27 -38.98 -13.49
CA LEU A 632 -23.19 -37.84 -13.59
C LEU A 632 -23.07 -36.90 -12.40
N VAL A 633 -22.87 -35.60 -12.62
CA VAL A 633 -22.81 -34.58 -11.56
C VAL A 633 -23.98 -33.62 -11.68
N GLU A 634 -24.72 -33.47 -10.58
CA GLU A 634 -25.80 -32.51 -10.46
C GLU A 634 -25.22 -31.12 -10.17
N VAL A 635 -25.44 -30.17 -11.08
CA VAL A 635 -24.94 -28.80 -10.97
C VAL A 635 -25.94 -27.78 -11.46
N GLU A 636 -25.89 -26.57 -10.89
CA GLU A 636 -26.59 -25.41 -11.40
C GLU A 636 -25.77 -24.76 -12.51
N VAL A 637 -26.30 -24.75 -13.73
CA VAL A 637 -25.67 -24.13 -14.90
C VAL A 637 -26.69 -23.37 -15.74
N VAL A 638 -26.20 -22.39 -16.51
CA VAL A 638 -27.01 -21.61 -17.45
C VAL A 638 -27.79 -22.50 -18.42
N HIS A 639 -29.05 -22.16 -18.67
CA HIS A 639 -29.88 -22.86 -19.62
C HIS A 639 -29.84 -22.18 -20.99
N ARG A 640 -29.24 -22.85 -21.99
CA ARG A 640 -29.18 -22.36 -23.38
C ARG A 640 -29.79 -23.36 -24.35
N VAL A 641 -30.43 -22.85 -25.39
CA VAL A 641 -31.04 -23.65 -26.47
C VAL A 641 -30.49 -23.19 -27.80
N CYS A 642 -30.12 -24.13 -28.66
CA CYS A 642 -29.68 -23.83 -30.03
C CYS A 642 -30.86 -23.39 -30.91
N GLU A 643 -30.73 -22.25 -31.59
CA GLU A 643 -31.78 -21.76 -32.50
C GLU A 643 -31.95 -22.62 -33.76
N ARG A 644 -30.88 -23.32 -34.18
CA ARG A 644 -30.89 -24.12 -35.43
C ARG A 644 -31.43 -25.54 -35.24
N CYS A 645 -31.11 -26.20 -34.12
CA CYS A 645 -31.43 -27.63 -33.93
C CYS A 645 -32.16 -27.94 -32.62
N GLY A 646 -32.52 -26.92 -31.82
CA GLY A 646 -33.22 -27.09 -30.55
C GLY A 646 -32.41 -27.74 -29.43
N PHE A 647 -31.14 -28.10 -29.66
CA PHE A 647 -30.33 -28.80 -28.65
C PHE A 647 -30.09 -27.93 -27.40
N GLU A 648 -30.37 -28.51 -26.23
CA GLU A 648 -30.19 -27.86 -24.93
C GLU A 648 -28.76 -28.03 -24.40
N THR A 649 -28.06 -26.93 -24.15
CA THR A 649 -26.66 -26.92 -23.69
C THR A 649 -26.41 -25.79 -22.68
N HIS A 650 -25.24 -25.80 -22.05
CA HIS A 650 -24.72 -24.66 -21.29
C HIS A 650 -23.68 -23.85 -22.10
N LYS A 651 -23.18 -24.42 -23.22
CA LYS A 651 -22.13 -23.81 -24.05
C LYS A 651 -22.71 -22.68 -24.94
N PRO A 652 -21.98 -21.58 -25.17
CA PRO A 652 -22.42 -20.50 -26.08
C PRO A 652 -22.64 -20.96 -27.53
N ARG A 653 -21.88 -21.97 -27.98
CA ARG A 653 -22.00 -22.59 -29.29
C ARG A 653 -22.53 -24.01 -29.18
N CYS A 654 -23.44 -24.38 -30.09
CA CYS A 654 -24.03 -25.71 -30.07
C CYS A 654 -22.99 -26.78 -30.44
N PRO A 655 -22.78 -27.82 -29.60
CA PRO A 655 -21.81 -28.88 -29.88
C PRO A 655 -22.22 -29.76 -31.08
N ARG A 656 -23.52 -29.86 -31.38
CA ARG A 656 -24.04 -30.71 -32.47
C ARG A 656 -23.96 -30.08 -33.87
N CYS A 657 -24.40 -28.84 -34.03
CA CYS A 657 -24.50 -28.18 -35.34
C CYS A 657 -23.67 -26.90 -35.47
N GLY A 658 -22.94 -26.49 -34.43
CA GLY A 658 -22.12 -25.28 -34.41
C GLY A 658 -22.91 -23.96 -34.39
N GLY A 659 -24.25 -23.99 -34.37
CA GLY A 659 -25.10 -22.81 -34.35
C GLY A 659 -25.07 -22.03 -33.03
N LYS A 660 -25.56 -20.78 -33.07
CA LYS A 660 -25.70 -19.91 -31.90
C LYS A 660 -26.74 -20.48 -30.92
N THR A 661 -26.46 -20.29 -29.63
CA THR A 661 -27.40 -20.66 -28.56
C THR A 661 -27.87 -19.42 -27.82
N VAL A 662 -29.14 -19.42 -27.40
CA VAL A 662 -29.76 -18.32 -26.65
C VAL A 662 -30.10 -18.76 -25.24
N VAL A 663 -29.96 -17.85 -24.28
CA VAL A 663 -30.30 -18.09 -22.87
C VAL A 663 -31.82 -18.12 -22.73
N LYS A 664 -32.35 -19.12 -22.01
CA LYS A 664 -33.77 -19.23 -21.67
C LYS A 664 -33.95 -19.03 -20.17
N TYR A 665 -34.96 -18.25 -19.80
CA TYR A 665 -35.30 -17.96 -18.41
C TYR A 665 -36.45 -18.87 -17.94
N GLY A 666 -36.40 -19.30 -16.69
CA GLY A 666 -37.45 -20.12 -16.10
C GLY A 666 -37.48 -20.04 -14.59
N CYS A 667 -38.52 -20.61 -13.97
CA CYS A 667 -38.61 -20.70 -12.53
C CYS A 667 -37.56 -21.69 -11.99
N PRO A 668 -36.66 -21.29 -11.08
CA PRO A 668 -35.65 -22.19 -10.53
C PRO A 668 -36.24 -23.33 -9.68
N LYS A 669 -37.50 -23.20 -9.25
CA LYS A 669 -38.21 -24.20 -8.43
C LYS A 669 -39.04 -25.19 -9.25
N CYS A 670 -39.92 -24.68 -10.13
CA CYS A 670 -40.86 -25.52 -10.90
C CYS A 670 -40.49 -25.66 -12.39
N GLY A 671 -39.42 -25.02 -12.87
CA GLY A 671 -38.94 -25.14 -14.24
C GLY A 671 -39.78 -24.42 -15.31
N ARG A 672 -40.91 -23.79 -14.94
CA ARG A 672 -41.80 -23.09 -15.89
C ARG A 672 -41.03 -22.00 -16.66
N PRO A 673 -41.09 -21.95 -18.01
CA PRO A 673 -40.49 -20.88 -18.79
C PRO A 673 -41.13 -19.54 -18.44
N LEU A 674 -40.30 -18.53 -18.21
CA LEU A 674 -40.71 -17.19 -17.81
C LEU A 674 -39.93 -16.16 -18.62
N SER A 675 -40.48 -14.96 -18.77
CA SER A 675 -39.70 -13.83 -19.27
C SER A 675 -38.64 -13.41 -18.25
N ARG A 676 -37.64 -12.65 -18.72
CA ARG A 676 -36.61 -12.06 -17.87
C ARG A 676 -37.26 -11.18 -16.80
N ASP A 677 -36.81 -11.31 -15.56
CA ASP A 677 -37.27 -10.56 -14.38
C ASP A 677 -38.74 -10.79 -13.96
N ALA A 678 -39.46 -11.71 -14.60
CA ALA A 678 -40.81 -12.09 -14.19
C ALA A 678 -40.81 -12.91 -12.90
N VAL A 679 -41.83 -12.69 -12.06
CA VAL A 679 -42.07 -13.49 -10.87
C VAL A 679 -42.96 -14.67 -11.24
N CYS A 680 -42.56 -15.88 -10.83
CA CYS A 680 -43.37 -17.08 -11.06
C CYS A 680 -44.72 -16.95 -10.32
N PRO A 681 -45.87 -17.04 -11.00
CA PRO A 681 -47.17 -16.91 -10.35
C PRO A 681 -47.43 -18.02 -9.33
N SER A 682 -46.89 -19.23 -9.56
CA SER A 682 -47.08 -20.38 -8.67
C SER A 682 -46.11 -20.40 -7.48
N CYS A 683 -44.85 -20.02 -7.70
CA CYS A 683 -43.80 -20.19 -6.69
C CYS A 683 -43.38 -18.87 -6.01
N ARG A 684 -43.84 -17.71 -6.50
CA ARG A 684 -43.47 -16.37 -6.04
C ARG A 684 -41.95 -16.14 -5.97
N VAL A 685 -41.20 -16.81 -6.84
CA VAL A 685 -39.75 -16.63 -7.02
C VAL A 685 -39.46 -15.96 -8.35
N GLN A 686 -38.40 -15.15 -8.41
CA GLN A 686 -37.94 -14.50 -9.63
C GLN A 686 -37.45 -15.53 -10.66
N SER A 687 -37.61 -15.21 -11.95
CA SER A 687 -37.06 -16.03 -13.03
C SER A 687 -35.53 -16.05 -12.98
N ALA A 688 -34.97 -17.20 -13.35
CA ALA A 688 -33.54 -17.45 -13.34
C ALA A 688 -33.08 -17.92 -14.73
N ALA A 689 -31.86 -17.54 -15.11
CA ALA A 689 -31.21 -18.00 -16.34
C ALA A 689 -30.56 -19.39 -16.21
N TYR A 690 -30.63 -20.01 -15.03
CA TYR A 690 -29.99 -21.29 -14.73
C TYR A 690 -31.02 -22.33 -14.28
N ARG A 691 -30.65 -23.60 -14.45
CA ARG A 691 -31.38 -24.75 -13.93
C ARG A 691 -30.42 -25.79 -13.37
N VAL A 692 -30.93 -26.66 -12.50
CA VAL A 692 -30.20 -27.85 -12.07
C VAL A 692 -30.20 -28.84 -13.22
N LYS A 693 -29.01 -29.30 -13.64
CA LYS A 693 -28.83 -30.28 -14.71
C LYS A 693 -27.85 -31.37 -14.27
N LEU A 694 -28.14 -32.60 -14.68
CA LEU A 694 -27.19 -33.71 -14.59
C LEU A 694 -26.23 -33.63 -15.78
N LEU A 695 -24.96 -33.36 -15.52
CA LEU A 695 -23.90 -33.31 -16.53
C LEU A 695 -23.04 -34.56 -16.46
N ASP A 696 -22.77 -35.15 -17.63
CA ASP A 696 -21.74 -36.18 -17.78
C ASP A 696 -20.36 -35.52 -17.93
N LEU A 697 -19.71 -35.30 -16.78
CA LEU A 697 -18.39 -34.68 -16.74
C LEU A 697 -17.30 -35.56 -17.35
N ARG A 698 -17.49 -36.88 -17.41
CA ARG A 698 -16.48 -37.78 -17.98
C ARG A 698 -16.35 -37.53 -19.47
N ARG A 699 -17.48 -37.51 -20.18
CA ARG A 699 -17.49 -37.24 -21.62
C ARG A 699 -16.98 -35.84 -21.92
N GLU A 700 -17.49 -34.81 -21.25
CA GLU A 700 -17.08 -33.42 -21.51
C GLU A 700 -15.60 -33.18 -21.24
N PHE A 701 -15.04 -33.79 -20.18
CA PHE A 701 -13.63 -33.66 -19.86
C PHE A 701 -12.74 -34.40 -20.86
N GLN A 702 -13.14 -35.59 -21.33
CA GLN A 702 -12.41 -36.34 -22.35
C GLN A 702 -12.39 -35.61 -23.70
N GLU A 703 -13.53 -35.06 -24.13
CA GLU A 703 -13.63 -34.22 -25.33
C GLU A 703 -12.70 -33.00 -25.24
N ALA A 704 -12.74 -32.31 -24.09
CA ALA A 704 -11.87 -31.15 -23.84
C ALA A 704 -10.38 -31.55 -23.84
N LEU A 705 -10.02 -32.68 -23.20
CA LEU A 705 -8.64 -33.16 -23.16
C LEU A 705 -8.12 -33.54 -24.56
N ALA A 706 -8.95 -34.22 -25.35
CA ALA A 706 -8.62 -34.60 -26.73
C ALA A 706 -8.40 -33.36 -27.60
N LYS A 707 -9.31 -32.37 -27.52
CA LYS A 707 -9.17 -31.10 -28.24
C LYS A 707 -7.90 -30.35 -27.87
N MET A 708 -7.55 -30.37 -26.59
CA MET A 708 -6.36 -29.66 -26.10
C MET A 708 -5.06 -30.43 -26.28
N GLY A 709 -5.07 -31.70 -26.70
CA GLY A 709 -3.86 -32.52 -26.92
C GLY A 709 -2.87 -32.51 -25.73
N SER A 710 -3.39 -32.40 -24.51
CA SER A 710 -2.60 -32.23 -23.29
C SER A 710 -2.27 -33.59 -22.67
N PRO A 711 -1.10 -33.77 -22.01
CA PRO A 711 -0.81 -34.97 -21.24
C PRO A 711 -1.87 -35.21 -20.16
N ARG A 712 -1.96 -36.47 -19.70
CA ARG A 712 -2.84 -36.84 -18.58
C ARG A 712 -2.44 -36.06 -17.34
N LEU A 713 -3.36 -35.23 -16.84
CA LEU A 713 -3.19 -34.44 -15.62
C LEU A 713 -3.77 -35.19 -14.43
N ASP A 714 -3.20 -35.04 -13.24
CA ASP A 714 -3.72 -35.67 -12.02
C ASP A 714 -4.78 -34.81 -11.30
N ILE A 715 -4.65 -33.48 -11.41
CA ILE A 715 -5.47 -32.53 -10.65
C ILE A 715 -5.90 -31.34 -11.51
N VAL A 716 -7.20 -31.20 -11.72
CA VAL A 716 -7.83 -29.97 -12.25
C VAL A 716 -8.88 -29.50 -11.26
N LYS A 717 -8.81 -28.25 -10.81
CA LYS A 717 -9.60 -27.77 -9.66
C LYS A 717 -10.69 -26.84 -10.16
N GLY A 718 -11.94 -27.23 -9.92
CA GLY A 718 -13.12 -26.42 -10.21
C GLY A 718 -13.63 -25.66 -8.99
N VAL A 719 -14.87 -25.20 -9.07
CA VAL A 719 -15.60 -24.54 -7.98
C VAL A 719 -16.75 -25.43 -7.48
N VAL A 720 -17.20 -25.22 -6.24
CA VAL A 720 -18.35 -25.98 -5.71
C VAL A 720 -19.63 -25.56 -6.42
N LYS A 721 -19.82 -24.24 -6.54
CA LYS A 721 -20.97 -23.58 -7.16
C LYS A 721 -20.50 -22.30 -7.83
N LEU A 722 -21.12 -21.92 -8.94
CA LEU A 722 -20.88 -20.65 -9.61
C LEU A 722 -21.60 -19.53 -8.87
N MET A 723 -20.98 -18.36 -8.70
CA MET A 723 -21.53 -17.24 -7.93
C MET A 723 -22.09 -16.11 -8.80
N ASN A 724 -21.90 -16.18 -10.12
CA ASN A 724 -22.46 -15.25 -11.09
C ASN A 724 -23.98 -15.38 -11.25
N ALA A 725 -24.60 -14.34 -11.82
CA ALA A 725 -26.06 -14.22 -11.93
C ALA A 725 -26.67 -15.33 -12.79
N SER A 726 -26.06 -15.64 -13.93
CA SER A 726 -26.56 -16.66 -14.87
C SER A 726 -26.10 -18.08 -14.58
N ARG A 727 -25.15 -18.29 -13.65
CA ARG A 727 -24.44 -19.58 -13.48
C ARG A 727 -23.79 -20.07 -14.78
N THR A 728 -23.24 -19.16 -15.58
CA THR A 728 -22.46 -19.52 -16.79
C THR A 728 -21.08 -20.05 -16.38
N PRO A 729 -20.72 -21.30 -16.73
CA PRO A 729 -19.39 -21.85 -16.47
C PRO A 729 -18.36 -21.36 -17.51
N GLU A 730 -17.09 -21.39 -17.12
CA GLU A 730 -15.96 -21.24 -18.04
C GLU A 730 -15.69 -22.57 -18.81
N PRO A 731 -15.27 -22.52 -20.09
CA PRO A 731 -14.87 -23.73 -20.84
C PRO A 731 -13.78 -24.54 -20.14
N LEU A 732 -13.96 -25.87 -20.09
CA LEU A 732 -13.02 -26.80 -19.44
C LEU A 732 -11.64 -26.78 -20.08
N GLU A 733 -11.57 -26.53 -21.37
CA GLU A 733 -10.34 -26.42 -22.16
C GLU A 733 -9.37 -25.38 -21.57
N LYS A 734 -9.89 -24.22 -21.13
CA LYS A 734 -9.08 -23.19 -20.46
C LYS A 734 -8.51 -23.71 -19.14
N GLY A 735 -9.32 -24.46 -18.39
CA GLY A 735 -8.93 -25.10 -17.14
C GLY A 735 -7.81 -26.11 -17.26
N ILE A 736 -7.88 -26.96 -18.29
CA ILE A 736 -6.87 -27.98 -18.59
C ILE A 736 -5.53 -27.31 -18.89
N LEU A 737 -5.52 -26.29 -19.76
CA LEU A 737 -4.28 -25.57 -20.06
C LEU A 737 -3.73 -24.82 -18.85
N ARG A 738 -4.58 -24.17 -18.04
CA ARG A 738 -4.11 -23.50 -16.81
C ARG A 738 -3.48 -24.51 -15.83
N ALA A 739 -4.07 -25.68 -15.68
CA ALA A 739 -3.51 -26.75 -14.85
C ALA A 739 -2.16 -27.27 -15.41
N LYS A 740 -2.05 -27.43 -16.73
CA LYS A 740 -0.79 -27.81 -17.42
C LYS A 740 0.37 -26.84 -17.09
N TYR A 741 0.08 -25.54 -16.99
CA TYR A 741 1.08 -24.49 -16.71
C TYR A 741 1.14 -24.05 -15.24
N ASP A 742 0.45 -24.73 -14.31
CA ASP A 742 0.38 -24.35 -12.87
C ASP A 742 -0.08 -22.90 -12.65
N LEU A 743 -1.13 -22.49 -13.37
CA LEU A 743 -1.73 -21.16 -13.31
C LEU A 743 -3.02 -21.15 -12.49
N SER A 744 -3.24 -20.09 -11.71
CA SER A 744 -4.48 -19.88 -10.96
C SER A 744 -5.37 -18.84 -11.63
N VAL A 745 -6.66 -19.15 -11.76
CA VAL A 745 -7.67 -18.21 -12.28
C VAL A 745 -8.28 -17.40 -11.14
N PHE A 746 -8.55 -16.12 -11.39
CA PHE A 746 -9.34 -15.27 -10.49
C PHE A 746 -10.84 -15.31 -10.84
N LYS A 747 -11.68 -14.64 -10.05
CA LYS A 747 -13.16 -14.71 -10.16
C LYS A 747 -13.72 -14.25 -11.51
N ASP A 748 -12.94 -13.50 -12.27
CA ASP A 748 -13.32 -12.87 -13.53
C ASP A 748 -12.74 -13.58 -14.76
N GLY A 749 -11.99 -14.68 -14.57
CA GLY A 749 -11.34 -15.44 -15.65
C GLY A 749 -9.88 -15.08 -15.91
N THR A 750 -9.38 -13.99 -15.32
CA THR A 750 -7.99 -13.51 -15.56
C THR A 750 -6.96 -14.22 -14.67
N VAL A 751 -5.70 -14.21 -15.10
CA VAL A 751 -4.55 -14.67 -14.33
C VAL A 751 -3.73 -13.47 -13.86
N ARG A 752 -3.48 -13.39 -12.55
CA ARG A 752 -2.87 -12.21 -11.93
C ARG A 752 -1.70 -12.52 -11.02
N PHE A 753 -0.82 -11.54 -10.89
CA PHE A 753 0.30 -11.56 -9.96
C PHE A 753 0.29 -10.31 -9.09
N ASP A 754 0.23 -10.47 -7.76
CA ASP A 754 0.20 -9.37 -6.80
C ASP A 754 1.63 -8.98 -6.40
N MET A 755 1.90 -7.67 -6.33
CA MET A 755 3.21 -7.14 -5.98
C MET A 755 3.10 -5.81 -5.21
N THR A 756 4.05 -5.54 -4.31
CA THR A 756 4.14 -4.25 -3.61
C THR A 756 4.59 -3.15 -4.58
N ASN A 757 3.96 -1.98 -4.51
CA ASN A 757 4.31 -0.84 -5.36
C ASN A 757 5.60 -0.17 -4.88
N ALA A 758 6.45 0.24 -5.82
CA ALA A 758 7.62 1.09 -5.57
C ALA A 758 7.77 2.16 -6.66
N PRO A 759 8.06 3.42 -6.30
CA PRO A 759 8.22 4.49 -7.27
C PRO A 759 9.64 4.44 -7.84
N LEU A 760 9.76 4.72 -9.14
CA LEU A 760 11.04 4.89 -9.81
C LEU A 760 10.90 5.94 -10.91
N THR A 761 11.78 6.94 -10.93
CA THR A 761 11.86 7.89 -12.05
C THR A 761 13.05 7.66 -12.95
N HIS A 762 14.11 7.04 -12.44
CA HIS A 762 15.33 6.79 -13.20
C HIS A 762 15.91 5.42 -12.91
N PHE A 763 16.51 4.79 -13.91
CA PHE A 763 17.09 3.46 -13.80
C PHE A 763 18.41 3.36 -14.59
N LYS A 764 19.25 2.39 -14.25
CA LYS A 764 20.38 1.98 -15.07
C LYS A 764 20.02 0.70 -15.85
N PRO A 765 20.40 0.57 -17.13
CA PRO A 765 20.21 -0.67 -17.88
C PRO A 765 20.68 -1.94 -17.14
N ARG A 766 21.82 -1.84 -16.45
CA ARG A 766 22.39 -2.95 -15.65
C ARG A 766 21.47 -3.44 -14.53
N GLU A 767 20.73 -2.54 -13.89
CA GLU A 767 19.87 -2.88 -12.73
C GLU A 767 18.65 -3.72 -13.12
N ILE A 768 18.19 -3.56 -14.36
CA ILE A 768 16.98 -4.21 -14.89
C ILE A 768 17.31 -5.42 -15.78
N GLY A 769 18.59 -5.69 -15.99
CA GLY A 769 19.09 -6.83 -16.78
C GLY A 769 18.80 -6.74 -18.28
N VAL A 770 18.78 -5.53 -18.86
CA VAL A 770 18.46 -5.32 -20.28
C VAL A 770 19.61 -4.61 -21.00
N SER A 771 19.87 -5.04 -22.23
CA SER A 771 20.94 -4.47 -23.06
C SER A 771 20.59 -3.06 -23.56
N VAL A 772 21.62 -2.24 -23.74
CA VAL A 772 21.48 -0.87 -24.28
C VAL A 772 20.81 -0.89 -25.66
N CYS A 773 21.16 -1.85 -26.52
CA CYS A 773 20.54 -2.01 -27.84
C CYS A 773 19.03 -2.23 -27.74
N ARG A 774 18.58 -3.12 -26.85
CA ARG A 774 17.16 -3.38 -26.65
C ARG A 774 16.42 -2.16 -26.10
N LEU A 775 17.05 -1.38 -25.21
CA LEU A 775 16.47 -0.13 -24.71
C LEU A 775 16.32 0.94 -25.81
N LYS A 776 17.27 1.05 -26.74
CA LYS A 776 17.15 1.93 -27.92
C LYS A 776 15.96 1.56 -28.79
N GLU A 777 15.72 0.28 -29.05
CA GLU A 777 14.53 -0.18 -29.79
C GLU A 777 13.21 0.26 -29.12
N LEU A 778 13.20 0.24 -27.78
CA LEU A 778 12.07 0.69 -26.95
C LEU A 778 11.89 2.22 -26.91
N GLY A 779 12.86 2.99 -27.43
CA GLY A 779 12.84 4.46 -27.53
C GLY A 779 13.66 5.21 -26.47
N TYR A 780 14.67 4.57 -25.90
CA TYR A 780 15.64 5.17 -24.98
C TYR A 780 16.95 5.49 -25.70
N ASP A 781 17.03 6.69 -26.28
CA ASP A 781 18.17 7.12 -27.09
C ASP A 781 19.25 7.88 -26.29
N VAL A 782 18.85 8.56 -25.22
CA VAL A 782 19.71 9.41 -24.38
C VAL A 782 19.52 9.11 -22.90
N ASP A 783 20.53 9.43 -22.10
CA ASP A 783 20.50 9.42 -20.64
C ASP A 783 19.82 10.68 -20.06
N MET A 784 19.79 10.80 -18.74
CA MET A 784 19.17 11.92 -18.01
C MET A 784 19.83 13.29 -18.28
N ASP A 785 21.08 13.31 -18.74
CA ASP A 785 21.82 14.54 -19.06
C ASP A 785 21.77 14.87 -20.56
N GLY A 786 20.99 14.10 -21.33
CA GLY A 786 20.85 14.27 -22.77
C GLY A 786 22.00 13.66 -23.59
N LYS A 787 22.93 12.94 -22.95
CA LYS A 787 24.03 12.28 -23.65
C LYS A 787 23.54 10.99 -24.32
N PRO A 788 24.08 10.59 -25.48
CA PRO A 788 23.69 9.35 -26.13
C PRO A 788 23.90 8.13 -25.23
N LEU A 789 22.92 7.23 -25.19
CA LEU A 789 23.00 6.00 -24.40
C LEU A 789 23.98 5.01 -25.05
N ARG A 790 25.08 4.69 -24.36
CA ARG A 790 26.14 3.78 -24.82
C ARG A 790 26.56 2.78 -23.74
N ASP A 791 26.52 3.19 -22.48
CA ASP A 791 27.02 2.43 -21.33
C ASP A 791 25.85 1.92 -20.47
N PRO A 792 25.90 0.66 -19.96
CA PRO A 792 24.87 0.10 -19.09
C PRO A 792 24.76 0.72 -17.69
N ASP A 793 25.73 1.53 -17.25
CA ASP A 793 25.74 2.26 -15.98
C ASP A 793 25.26 3.72 -16.11
N GLN A 794 24.99 4.21 -17.34
CA GLN A 794 24.28 5.47 -17.56
C GLN A 794 22.85 5.42 -16.99
N ILE A 795 22.38 6.57 -16.51
CA ILE A 795 21.08 6.70 -15.86
C ILE A 795 20.06 7.22 -16.87
N CYS A 796 19.02 6.44 -17.15
CA CYS A 796 17.92 6.83 -18.03
C CYS A 796 16.70 7.28 -17.23
N GLU A 797 16.02 8.32 -17.71
CA GLU A 797 14.70 8.74 -17.21
C GLU A 797 13.62 7.74 -17.68
N LEU A 798 12.88 7.16 -16.74
CA LEU A 798 11.84 6.17 -16.96
C LEU A 798 10.60 6.80 -17.59
N LYS A 799 10.12 6.24 -18.72
CA LYS A 799 8.88 6.70 -19.34
C LYS A 799 7.66 6.30 -18.50
N VAL A 800 6.60 7.11 -18.55
CA VAL A 800 5.50 7.09 -17.56
C VAL A 800 4.64 5.83 -17.50
N GLN A 801 4.65 4.98 -18.53
CA GLN A 801 3.93 3.70 -18.53
C GLN A 801 4.88 2.50 -18.64
N ASP A 802 6.19 2.72 -18.55
CA ASP A 802 7.15 1.64 -18.50
C ASP A 802 7.28 1.11 -17.07
N VAL A 803 7.30 -0.21 -16.93
CA VAL A 803 7.34 -0.91 -15.64
C VAL A 803 8.48 -1.90 -15.61
N ILE A 804 9.07 -2.06 -14.42
CA ILE A 804 10.12 -3.03 -14.14
C ILE A 804 9.59 -3.98 -13.07
N LEU A 805 9.49 -5.26 -13.44
CA LEU A 805 8.78 -6.26 -12.63
C LEU A 805 9.75 -7.16 -11.83
N PRO A 806 9.32 -7.79 -10.74
CA PRO A 806 10.11 -8.83 -10.08
C PRO A 806 10.39 -10.00 -11.03
N LYS A 807 11.59 -10.62 -10.94
CA LYS A 807 11.90 -11.85 -11.70
C LYS A 807 10.86 -12.96 -11.48
N LYS A 808 10.37 -13.12 -10.25
CA LYS A 808 9.29 -14.07 -9.91
C LYS A 808 8.00 -13.82 -10.70
N CYS A 809 7.67 -12.55 -10.95
CA CYS A 809 6.53 -12.16 -11.79
C CYS A 809 6.83 -12.52 -13.24
N GLY A 810 8.00 -12.16 -13.77
CA GLY A 810 8.42 -12.52 -15.13
C GLY A 810 8.33 -14.02 -15.40
N ASP A 811 8.84 -14.85 -14.50
CA ASP A 811 8.81 -16.32 -14.63
C ASP A 811 7.36 -16.85 -14.61
N TYR A 812 6.44 -16.20 -13.89
CA TYR A 812 5.01 -16.52 -13.93
C TYR A 812 4.35 -16.05 -15.23
N LEU A 813 4.64 -14.83 -15.70
CA LEU A 813 4.10 -14.29 -16.95
C LEU A 813 4.57 -15.06 -18.19
N VAL A 814 5.76 -15.65 -18.19
CA VAL A 814 6.20 -16.58 -19.26
C VAL A 814 5.26 -17.78 -19.35
N ARG A 815 4.86 -18.35 -18.20
CA ARG A 815 3.88 -19.44 -18.16
C ARG A 815 2.51 -18.99 -18.67
N VAL A 816 2.09 -17.77 -18.32
CA VAL A 816 0.83 -17.18 -18.82
C VAL A 816 0.89 -16.95 -20.34
N ALA A 817 1.99 -16.45 -20.87
CA ALA A 817 2.16 -16.24 -22.31
C ALA A 817 2.10 -17.56 -23.10
N ARG A 818 2.76 -18.62 -22.61
CA ARG A 818 2.68 -19.96 -23.21
C ARG A 818 1.26 -20.54 -23.14
N PHE A 819 0.56 -20.29 -22.04
CA PHE A 819 -0.86 -20.63 -21.91
C PHE A 819 -1.70 -19.91 -22.98
N ILE A 820 -1.50 -18.60 -23.19
CA ILE A 820 -2.25 -17.84 -24.19
C ILE A 820 -1.94 -18.32 -25.61
N ASP A 821 -0.66 -18.58 -25.92
CA ASP A 821 -0.26 -19.07 -27.24
C ASP A 821 -0.91 -20.42 -27.57
N GLU A 822 -0.89 -21.37 -26.62
CA GLU A 822 -1.54 -22.67 -26.82
C GLU A 822 -3.07 -22.56 -26.81
N LEU A 823 -3.63 -21.60 -26.07
CA LEU A 823 -5.06 -21.29 -26.10
C LEU A 823 -5.47 -20.74 -27.47
N LEU A 824 -4.71 -19.82 -28.05
CA LEU A 824 -4.94 -19.29 -29.39
C LEU A 824 -4.88 -20.41 -30.43
N GLU A 825 -3.81 -21.20 -30.41
CA GLU A 825 -3.58 -22.27 -31.39
C GLU A 825 -4.62 -23.39 -31.29
N ARG A 826 -4.82 -23.98 -30.10
CA ARG A 826 -5.61 -25.20 -29.94
C ARG A 826 -7.10 -24.94 -29.71
N PHE A 827 -7.45 -23.86 -29.01
CA PHE A 827 -8.85 -23.59 -28.67
C PHE A 827 -9.54 -22.67 -29.69
N TYR A 828 -8.86 -21.60 -30.12
CA TYR A 828 -9.41 -20.61 -31.06
C TYR A 828 -9.01 -20.85 -32.53
N GLY A 829 -7.99 -21.67 -32.80
CA GLY A 829 -7.49 -21.93 -34.16
C GLY A 829 -6.77 -20.72 -34.77
N LEU A 830 -6.05 -19.94 -33.95
CA LEU A 830 -5.32 -18.73 -34.34
C LEU A 830 -3.81 -18.92 -34.16
N PRO A 831 -2.97 -18.15 -34.88
CA PRO A 831 -1.53 -18.17 -34.68
C PRO A 831 -1.13 -17.78 -33.25
N ARG A 832 0.02 -18.29 -32.80
CA ARG A 832 0.64 -17.85 -31.54
C ARG A 832 0.97 -16.36 -31.60
N PHE A 833 0.86 -15.68 -30.46
CA PHE A 833 1.08 -14.23 -30.38
C PHE A 833 2.42 -13.88 -29.74
N TYR A 834 2.74 -14.48 -28.59
CA TYR A 834 3.91 -14.11 -27.78
C TYR A 834 5.18 -14.83 -28.25
N GLY A 835 5.15 -16.15 -28.40
CA GLY A 835 6.31 -16.95 -28.81
C GLY A 835 7.47 -16.93 -27.79
N VAL A 836 7.21 -16.53 -26.54
CA VAL A 836 8.24 -16.28 -25.52
C VAL A 836 8.76 -17.56 -24.87
N LYS A 837 10.08 -17.64 -24.71
CA LYS A 837 10.75 -18.77 -24.05
C LYS A 837 11.30 -18.35 -22.68
N THR A 838 11.85 -17.15 -22.59
CA THR A 838 12.48 -16.60 -21.39
C THR A 838 11.80 -15.30 -20.97
N ARG A 839 12.10 -14.85 -19.75
CA ARG A 839 11.62 -13.55 -19.26
C ARG A 839 12.11 -12.37 -20.10
N ASN A 840 13.31 -12.45 -20.68
CA ASN A 840 13.85 -11.34 -21.48
C ASN A 840 13.05 -11.12 -22.77
N ASP A 841 12.40 -12.17 -23.29
CA ASP A 841 11.52 -12.07 -24.45
C ASP A 841 10.24 -11.29 -24.14
N LEU A 842 9.84 -11.19 -22.86
CA LEU A 842 8.69 -10.38 -22.43
C LEU A 842 8.96 -8.87 -22.48
N VAL A 843 10.23 -8.45 -22.58
CA VAL A 843 10.60 -7.03 -22.65
C VAL A 843 10.02 -6.41 -23.91
N GLY A 844 9.19 -5.37 -23.74
CA GLY A 844 8.46 -4.68 -24.79
C GLY A 844 6.97 -5.07 -24.88
N HIS A 845 6.56 -6.19 -24.29
CA HIS A 845 5.15 -6.59 -24.27
C HIS A 845 4.34 -5.77 -23.25
N LEU A 846 3.05 -5.63 -23.55
CA LEU A 846 2.11 -4.85 -22.75
C LEU A 846 1.45 -5.67 -21.65
N VAL A 847 1.31 -5.03 -20.50
CA VAL A 847 0.62 -5.54 -19.31
C VAL A 847 -0.47 -4.55 -18.89
N VAL A 848 -1.43 -5.05 -18.12
CA VAL A 848 -2.43 -4.22 -17.45
C VAL A 848 -2.18 -4.33 -15.94
N GLY A 849 -1.89 -3.18 -15.32
CA GLY A 849 -1.86 -3.05 -13.86
C GLY A 849 -3.24 -2.74 -13.33
N LEU A 850 -3.68 -3.43 -12.29
CA LEU A 850 -4.97 -3.22 -11.67
C LEU A 850 -4.83 -3.21 -10.15
N ALA A 851 -5.27 -2.13 -9.55
CA ALA A 851 -5.32 -1.97 -8.10
C ALA A 851 -6.48 -2.76 -7.48
N PRO A 852 -6.34 -3.20 -6.23
CA PRO A 852 -7.48 -3.63 -5.43
C PRO A 852 -8.52 -2.51 -5.33
N HIS A 853 -9.79 -2.86 -5.15
CA HIS A 853 -10.93 -1.97 -5.00
C HIS A 853 -11.22 -1.01 -6.16
N THR A 854 -10.51 -1.12 -7.28
CA THR A 854 -10.76 -0.36 -8.50
C THR A 854 -11.35 -1.25 -9.59
N SER A 855 -11.87 -0.63 -10.66
CA SER A 855 -12.42 -1.32 -11.83
C SER A 855 -11.77 -0.92 -13.15
N VAL A 856 -10.69 -0.14 -13.09
CA VAL A 856 -9.97 0.38 -14.25
C VAL A 856 -8.53 -0.08 -14.18
N GLY A 857 -8.12 -0.86 -15.17
CA GLY A 857 -6.72 -1.23 -15.37
C GLY A 857 -5.96 -0.11 -16.08
N VAL A 858 -4.66 -0.01 -15.84
CA VAL A 858 -3.77 0.94 -16.52
C VAL A 858 -2.75 0.17 -17.33
N LEU A 859 -2.65 0.51 -18.61
CA LEU A 859 -1.68 -0.08 -19.53
C LEU A 859 -0.25 0.25 -19.09
N GLY A 860 0.60 -0.77 -19.06
CA GLY A 860 2.04 -0.62 -18.87
C GLY A 860 2.82 -1.46 -19.89
N ARG A 861 4.10 -1.15 -20.07
CA ARG A 861 5.03 -1.90 -20.92
C ARG A 861 6.19 -2.41 -20.08
N ILE A 862 6.50 -3.69 -20.19
CA ILE A 862 7.62 -4.30 -19.47
C ILE A 862 8.93 -3.84 -20.11
N ILE A 863 9.83 -3.23 -19.34
CA ILE A 863 11.16 -2.84 -19.84
C ILE A 863 12.32 -3.61 -19.23
N GLY A 864 12.09 -4.40 -18.19
CA GLY A 864 13.11 -5.23 -17.55
C GLY A 864 12.64 -5.86 -16.24
N PHE A 865 13.56 -6.53 -15.53
CA PHE A 865 13.25 -7.27 -14.31
C PHE A 865 14.27 -7.04 -13.20
N THR A 866 13.82 -7.03 -11.94
CA THR A 866 14.70 -6.94 -10.77
C THR A 866 14.56 -8.13 -9.82
N ASP A 867 15.54 -8.32 -8.94
CA ASP A 867 15.47 -9.29 -7.84
C ASP A 867 14.53 -8.85 -6.70
N ALA A 868 14.23 -7.55 -6.59
CA ALA A 868 13.35 -7.02 -5.57
C ALA A 868 11.92 -7.54 -5.74
N ASN A 869 11.23 -7.81 -4.63
CA ASN A 869 9.84 -8.25 -4.63
C ASN A 869 8.87 -7.05 -4.72
N VAL A 870 9.15 -6.09 -5.61
CA VAL A 870 8.35 -4.86 -5.81
C VAL A 870 8.17 -4.54 -7.28
N CYS A 871 7.10 -3.81 -7.61
CA CYS A 871 6.87 -3.22 -8.93
C CYS A 871 7.48 -1.82 -8.98
N PHE A 872 8.63 -1.68 -9.63
CA PHE A 872 9.17 -0.34 -9.91
C PHE A 872 8.46 0.25 -11.12
N ALA A 873 7.81 1.39 -10.93
CA ALA A 873 7.14 2.12 -12.01
C ALA A 873 7.18 3.62 -11.75
N HIS A 874 6.92 4.39 -12.81
CA HIS A 874 6.80 5.85 -12.69
C HIS A 874 5.69 6.22 -11.69
N PRO A 875 5.87 7.24 -10.82
CA PRO A 875 4.85 7.67 -9.86
C PRO A 875 3.46 7.89 -10.46
N TYR A 876 3.37 8.45 -11.67
CA TYR A 876 2.09 8.59 -12.38
C TYR A 876 1.39 7.26 -12.68
N TRP A 877 2.12 6.18 -12.95
CA TRP A 877 1.52 4.88 -13.21
C TRP A 877 0.87 4.31 -11.96
N HIS A 878 1.49 4.52 -10.79
CA HIS A 878 0.90 4.16 -9.48
C HIS A 878 -0.29 5.07 -9.14
N ALA A 879 -0.12 6.38 -9.24
CA ALA A 879 -1.17 7.37 -8.96
C ALA A 879 -2.40 7.22 -9.88
N CYS A 880 -2.23 6.85 -11.16
CA CYS A 880 -3.34 6.61 -12.09
C CYS A 880 -4.23 5.42 -11.66
N LYS A 881 -3.69 4.50 -10.86
CA LYS A 881 -4.44 3.40 -10.25
C LYS A 881 -4.99 3.76 -8.86
N ARG A 882 -4.87 5.04 -8.47
CA ARG A 882 -5.25 5.60 -7.17
C ARG A 882 -4.52 4.92 -5.99
N ARG A 883 -3.20 4.79 -6.15
CA ARG A 883 -2.29 4.08 -5.23
C ARG A 883 -1.06 4.92 -4.95
N ASP A 884 -0.65 4.89 -3.69
CA ASP A 884 0.63 5.42 -3.23
C ASP A 884 1.64 4.27 -3.02
N CYS A 885 2.87 4.60 -2.67
CA CYS A 885 3.89 3.64 -2.29
C CYS A 885 4.03 3.56 -0.76
N ASP A 886 2.89 3.52 -0.05
CA ASP A 886 2.83 3.45 1.41
C ASP A 886 2.78 2.01 1.94
N GLY A 887 2.91 1.01 1.07
CA GLY A 887 2.71 -0.42 1.37
C GLY A 887 1.52 -1.04 0.65
N ASP A 888 0.88 -0.29 -0.24
CA ASP A 888 -0.13 -0.77 -1.18
C ASP A 888 0.44 -1.79 -2.19
N GLU A 889 -0.46 -2.67 -2.65
CA GLU A 889 -0.15 -3.78 -3.56
C GLU A 889 -1.03 -3.67 -4.81
N ASP A 890 -0.41 -3.86 -5.98
CA ASP A 890 -1.11 -3.94 -7.25
C ASP A 890 -0.99 -5.31 -7.88
N SER A 891 -1.96 -5.63 -8.74
CA SER A 891 -1.94 -6.83 -9.56
C SER A 891 -1.53 -6.51 -10.99
N VAL A 892 -0.76 -7.39 -11.62
CA VAL A 892 -0.38 -7.29 -13.04
C VAL A 892 -0.88 -8.52 -13.78
N MET A 893 -1.37 -8.30 -15.00
CA MET A 893 -1.78 -9.34 -15.96
C MET A 893 -1.27 -9.01 -17.36
N LEU A 894 -1.04 -10.01 -18.21
CA LEU A 894 -0.73 -9.76 -19.63
C LEU A 894 -1.94 -9.12 -20.31
N ALA A 895 -1.72 -8.12 -21.17
CA ALA A 895 -2.82 -7.39 -21.80
C ALA A 895 -3.74 -8.31 -22.62
N LEU A 896 -3.18 -9.28 -23.35
CA LEU A 896 -3.98 -10.23 -24.13
C LEU A 896 -4.79 -11.20 -23.25
N ASP A 897 -4.28 -11.59 -22.08
CA ASP A 897 -5.04 -12.38 -21.10
C ASP A 897 -6.27 -11.63 -20.63
N CYS A 898 -6.10 -10.34 -20.32
CA CYS A 898 -7.19 -9.45 -19.91
C CYS A 898 -8.30 -9.44 -20.98
N PHE A 899 -7.97 -9.18 -22.25
CA PHE A 899 -8.99 -9.06 -23.29
C PHE A 899 -9.62 -10.40 -23.74
N ILE A 900 -8.89 -11.52 -23.65
CA ILE A 900 -9.39 -12.84 -24.08
C ILE A 900 -10.14 -13.57 -22.95
N ASN A 901 -9.67 -13.52 -21.71
CA ASN A 901 -10.18 -14.39 -20.65
C ASN A 901 -11.12 -13.70 -19.65
N PHE A 902 -11.08 -12.36 -19.57
CA PHE A 902 -12.01 -11.62 -18.72
C PHE A 902 -13.46 -11.74 -19.21
N SER A 903 -14.41 -12.03 -18.33
CA SER A 903 -15.83 -11.82 -18.62
C SER A 903 -16.58 -11.26 -17.43
N ALA A 904 -17.39 -10.21 -17.66
CA ALA A 904 -18.30 -9.66 -16.67
C ALA A 904 -19.34 -10.72 -16.23
N GLU A 905 -19.67 -11.67 -17.12
CA GLU A 905 -20.59 -12.76 -16.83
C GLU A 905 -20.05 -13.72 -15.76
N TYR A 906 -18.74 -13.76 -15.49
CA TYR A 906 -18.15 -14.59 -14.44
C TYR A 906 -18.19 -13.94 -13.05
N LEU A 907 -18.40 -12.62 -12.98
CA LEU A 907 -18.34 -11.88 -11.74
C LEU A 907 -19.48 -12.28 -10.78
N PRO A 908 -19.22 -12.29 -9.46
CA PRO A 908 -20.26 -12.58 -8.47
C PRO A 908 -21.42 -11.57 -8.55
N ALA A 909 -22.65 -12.07 -8.47
CA ALA A 909 -23.85 -11.21 -8.50
C ALA A 909 -24.04 -10.35 -7.24
N GLN A 910 -23.31 -10.63 -6.16
CA GLN A 910 -23.42 -9.91 -4.89
C GLN A 910 -22.84 -8.50 -4.99
N VAL A 911 -23.38 -7.57 -4.19
CA VAL A 911 -22.88 -6.19 -4.08
C VAL A 911 -21.39 -6.22 -3.67
N GLY A 912 -20.55 -5.53 -4.44
CA GLY A 912 -19.09 -5.59 -4.30
C GLY A 912 -18.40 -6.63 -5.19
N GLY A 913 -19.15 -7.45 -5.93
CA GLY A 913 -18.61 -8.44 -6.87
C GLY A 913 -17.87 -7.84 -8.07
N LEU A 914 -18.09 -6.57 -8.39
CA LEU A 914 -17.40 -5.85 -9.47
C LEU A 914 -16.06 -5.24 -9.03
N MET A 915 -15.76 -5.21 -7.73
CA MET A 915 -14.46 -4.74 -7.24
C MET A 915 -13.35 -5.64 -7.77
N ASP A 916 -12.22 -5.02 -8.11
CA ASP A 916 -11.03 -5.67 -8.66
C ASP A 916 -11.27 -6.26 -10.05
N ALA A 917 -12.28 -5.86 -10.81
CA ALA A 917 -12.52 -6.35 -12.18
C ALA A 917 -12.04 -5.33 -13.23
N PRO A 918 -11.27 -5.71 -14.27
CA PRO A 918 -10.85 -4.79 -15.32
C PRO A 918 -12.00 -4.47 -16.28
N LEU A 919 -12.99 -3.70 -15.84
CA LEU A 919 -14.13 -3.26 -16.66
C LEU A 919 -13.69 -2.31 -17.77
N MET A 920 -12.64 -1.53 -17.50
CA MET A 920 -11.98 -0.65 -18.46
C MET A 920 -10.47 -0.76 -18.38
N VAL A 921 -9.80 -0.33 -19.44
CA VAL A 921 -8.35 -0.15 -19.50
C VAL A 921 -8.00 1.25 -20.00
N THR A 922 -7.37 2.04 -19.13
CA THR A 922 -6.77 3.33 -19.50
C THR A 922 -5.44 3.08 -20.20
N TYR A 923 -5.34 3.53 -21.45
CA TYR A 923 -4.16 3.27 -22.28
C TYR A 923 -3.19 4.45 -22.38
N ARG A 924 -3.63 5.67 -22.01
CA ARG A 924 -2.80 6.88 -21.98
C ARG A 924 -2.96 7.55 -20.63
N ILE A 925 -1.84 7.82 -19.95
CA ILE A 925 -1.86 8.50 -18.65
C ILE A 925 -1.93 10.00 -18.84
N ASN A 926 -2.91 10.64 -18.21
CA ASN A 926 -3.02 12.09 -18.11
C ASN A 926 -2.66 12.59 -16.70
N PRO A 927 -1.52 13.29 -16.51
CA PRO A 927 -1.11 13.81 -15.20
C PRO A 927 -2.14 14.75 -14.53
N TYR A 928 -3.06 15.36 -15.28
CA TYR A 928 -4.16 16.15 -14.70
C TYR A 928 -5.24 15.32 -14.02
N GLU A 929 -5.40 14.05 -14.42
CA GLU A 929 -6.51 13.18 -14.00
C GLU A 929 -6.09 12.09 -13.02
N VAL A 930 -4.78 11.93 -12.80
CA VAL A 930 -4.28 11.00 -11.79
C VAL A 930 -4.49 11.59 -10.39
N ASP A 931 -4.38 10.72 -9.38
CA ASP A 931 -4.52 11.13 -7.99
C ASP A 931 -3.63 12.35 -7.65
N SER A 932 -4.24 13.34 -7.00
CA SER A 932 -3.61 14.64 -6.73
C SER A 932 -2.36 14.55 -5.86
N ALA A 933 -2.17 13.46 -5.12
CA ALA A 933 -0.97 13.28 -4.31
C ALA A 933 0.30 13.42 -5.17
N VAL A 934 0.33 12.84 -6.37
CA VAL A 934 1.53 12.90 -7.22
C VAL A 934 1.88 14.32 -7.69
N HIS A 935 0.93 15.27 -7.63
CA HIS A 935 1.18 16.68 -7.98
C HIS A 935 2.15 17.35 -6.99
N ASN A 936 2.18 16.88 -5.75
CA ASN A 936 3.05 17.37 -4.68
C ASN A 936 4.48 16.77 -4.75
N LEU A 937 4.76 15.89 -5.71
CA LEU A 937 6.06 15.23 -5.85
C LEU A 937 7.13 16.24 -6.29
N ASP A 938 8.21 16.36 -5.51
CA ASP A 938 9.34 17.23 -5.84
C ASP A 938 10.22 16.62 -6.93
N VAL A 939 10.64 17.43 -7.89
CA VAL A 939 11.41 17.02 -9.08
C VAL A 939 12.68 17.87 -9.27
N SER A 940 13.09 18.61 -8.23
CA SER A 940 14.33 19.37 -8.17
C SER A 940 15.57 18.48 -8.06
N ASP A 941 16.69 18.99 -8.57
CA ASP A 941 18.03 18.43 -8.45
C ASP A 941 18.69 18.74 -7.11
N ALA A 942 18.38 19.87 -6.48
CA ALA A 942 18.80 20.20 -5.13
C ALA A 942 17.86 21.23 -4.48
N TYR A 943 17.78 21.22 -3.15
CA TYR A 943 16.97 22.22 -2.41
C TYR A 943 17.78 23.50 -2.16
N PRO A 944 17.12 24.68 -2.21
CA PRO A 944 17.78 25.97 -1.99
C PRO A 944 18.08 26.21 -0.50
N LEU A 945 19.04 27.10 -0.19
CA LEU A 945 19.39 27.45 1.20
C LEU A 945 18.16 27.95 1.99
N LYS A 946 17.36 28.82 1.37
CA LYS A 946 16.14 29.38 1.97
C LYS A 946 15.14 28.31 2.44
N PHE A 947 15.09 27.15 1.78
CA PHE A 947 14.26 26.04 2.23
C PHE A 947 14.70 25.51 3.60
N TYR A 948 16.01 25.35 3.80
CA TYR A 948 16.56 24.86 5.08
C TYR A 948 16.34 25.85 6.23
N GLU A 949 16.39 27.16 5.96
CA GLU A 949 16.04 28.21 6.93
C GLU A 949 14.59 28.08 7.41
N LEU A 950 13.64 27.95 6.46
CA LEU A 950 12.21 27.76 6.77
C LEU A 950 11.95 26.46 7.54
N CYS A 951 12.79 25.43 7.36
CA CYS A 951 12.69 24.20 8.13
C CYS A 951 13.06 24.42 9.61
N VAL A 952 14.07 25.25 9.90
CA VAL A 952 14.47 25.61 11.27
C VAL A 952 13.36 26.43 11.95
N GLU A 953 12.70 27.32 11.20
CA GLU A 953 11.54 28.11 11.65
C GLU A 953 10.25 27.28 11.83
N LYS A 954 10.24 26.00 11.43
CA LYS A 954 9.10 25.07 11.51
C LYS A 954 7.84 25.56 10.78
N VAL A 955 8.04 26.17 9.62
CA VAL A 955 6.95 26.75 8.81
C VAL A 955 6.09 25.65 8.16
N ASP A 956 4.80 25.94 7.93
CA ASP A 956 3.91 25.08 7.12
C ASP A 956 4.52 24.85 5.73
N ALA A 957 4.63 23.58 5.32
CA ALA A 957 5.24 23.18 4.05
C ALA A 957 4.64 23.89 2.82
N ARG A 958 3.37 24.29 2.86
CA ARG A 958 2.71 25.00 1.75
C ARG A 958 3.34 26.37 1.46
N LYS A 959 3.92 27.04 2.46
CA LYS A 959 4.63 28.31 2.25
C LYS A 959 5.95 28.12 1.52
N ALA A 960 6.58 26.94 1.65
CA ALA A 960 7.82 26.59 0.97
C ALA A 960 7.59 26.00 -0.44
N LYS A 961 6.34 25.73 -0.85
CA LYS A 961 6.00 25.12 -2.15
C LYS A 961 6.56 25.92 -3.33
N GLY A 962 6.57 27.24 -3.26
CA GLY A 962 7.10 28.09 -4.34
C GLY A 962 8.61 28.03 -4.53
N LEU A 963 9.36 27.46 -3.57
CA LEU A 963 10.82 27.35 -3.63
C LEU A 963 11.32 26.04 -4.25
N ILE A 964 10.44 25.05 -4.37
CA ILE A 964 10.78 23.69 -4.84
C ILE A 964 9.96 23.41 -6.09
N ASP A 965 10.62 22.88 -7.13
CA ASP A 965 9.93 22.48 -8.35
C ASP A 965 9.17 21.18 -8.09
N VAL A 966 7.84 21.24 -8.26
CA VAL A 966 6.91 20.13 -8.02
C VAL A 966 6.22 19.75 -9.33
N VAL A 967 5.63 18.56 -9.39
CA VAL A 967 4.87 18.13 -10.58
C VAL A 967 3.77 19.14 -10.94
N GLU A 968 3.07 19.70 -9.95
CA GLU A 968 1.99 20.66 -10.16
C GLU A 968 2.43 21.89 -10.99
N SER A 969 3.63 22.42 -10.75
CA SER A 969 4.17 23.57 -11.49
C SER A 969 4.53 23.25 -12.95
N ARG A 970 4.60 21.96 -13.31
CA ARG A 970 4.93 21.51 -14.67
C ARG A 970 3.70 21.11 -15.50
N LEU A 971 2.53 20.94 -14.85
CA LEU A 971 1.29 20.58 -15.53
C LEU A 971 0.96 21.60 -16.62
N GLY A 972 0.57 21.10 -17.80
CA GLY A 972 0.20 21.94 -18.94
C GLY A 972 1.35 22.30 -19.86
N SER A 973 2.57 21.91 -19.53
CA SER A 973 3.76 22.04 -20.39
C SER A 973 4.28 20.68 -20.87
N GLU A 974 5.23 20.68 -21.80
CA GLU A 974 5.94 19.45 -22.21
C GLU A 974 6.69 18.78 -21.04
N ARG A 975 7.15 19.59 -20.07
CA ARG A 975 7.92 19.13 -18.89
C ARG A 975 7.12 18.28 -17.90
N GLN A 976 5.81 18.12 -18.11
CA GLN A 976 5.00 17.26 -17.26
C GLN A 976 5.39 15.78 -17.36
N PHE A 977 6.07 15.37 -18.45
CA PHE A 977 6.40 13.97 -18.75
C PHE A 977 7.91 13.65 -18.72
N GLU A 978 8.77 14.66 -18.75
CA GLU A 978 10.20 14.51 -18.90
C GLU A 978 10.99 15.63 -18.19
N GLY A 979 12.28 15.41 -17.98
CA GLY A 979 13.17 16.34 -17.29
C GLY A 979 13.07 16.27 -15.77
N PHE A 980 12.67 15.13 -15.20
CA PHE A 980 12.61 14.94 -13.75
C PHE A 980 14.02 14.85 -13.19
N ARG A 981 14.27 15.43 -12.02
CA ARG A 981 15.52 15.28 -11.27
C ARG A 981 15.24 14.75 -9.88
N TYR A 982 16.32 14.53 -9.13
CA TYR A 982 16.30 14.01 -7.77
C TYR A 982 17.56 14.51 -7.04
N THR A 983 17.50 14.66 -5.73
CA THR A 983 18.58 15.25 -4.93
C THR A 983 19.64 14.26 -4.47
N HIS A 984 19.28 12.99 -4.30
CA HIS A 984 20.17 11.96 -3.76
C HIS A 984 20.47 10.86 -4.77
N PRO A 985 21.76 10.62 -5.13
CA PRO A 985 22.13 9.51 -5.98
C PRO A 985 22.04 8.17 -5.23
N THR A 986 21.78 7.10 -5.97
CA THR A 986 21.83 5.73 -5.44
C THR A 986 22.64 4.83 -6.34
N SER A 987 23.56 4.04 -5.79
CA SER A 987 24.40 3.16 -6.60
C SER A 987 23.59 2.03 -7.24
N SER A 988 22.68 1.42 -6.47
CA SER A 988 21.75 0.38 -6.91
C SER A 988 20.38 0.51 -6.24
N ILE A 989 19.31 0.34 -7.02
CA ILE A 989 17.93 0.29 -6.52
C ILE A 989 17.57 -1.00 -5.76
N THR A 990 18.46 -1.99 -5.76
CA THR A 990 18.28 -3.29 -5.08
C THR A 990 19.35 -3.57 -4.01
N ALA A 991 20.13 -2.55 -3.63
CA ALA A 991 21.17 -2.70 -2.62
C ALA A 991 20.60 -3.05 -1.23
N GLY A 992 21.32 -3.86 -0.46
CA GLY A 992 20.91 -4.28 0.88
C GLY A 992 20.10 -5.58 0.85
N ASN A 993 18.95 -5.61 1.52
CA ASN A 993 18.12 -6.81 1.59
C ASN A 993 16.97 -6.76 0.59
N ILE A 994 16.83 -7.84 -0.17
CA ILE A 994 15.77 -8.05 -1.17
C ILE A 994 14.50 -8.67 -0.56
N GLU A 995 14.66 -9.44 0.51
CA GLU A 995 13.57 -10.15 1.15
C GLU A 995 13.70 -10.06 2.67
N THR A 996 12.61 -9.69 3.34
CA THR A 996 12.58 -9.55 4.79
C THR A 996 12.79 -10.88 5.51
N SER A 997 13.55 -10.85 6.60
CA SER A 997 13.71 -11.97 7.53
C SER A 997 12.37 -12.45 8.09
N TYR A 998 11.36 -11.57 8.18
CA TYR A 998 10.01 -11.93 8.63
C TYR A 998 9.37 -13.05 7.79
N LYS A 999 9.64 -13.11 6.49
CA LYS A 999 9.15 -14.19 5.62
C LYS A 999 9.98 -15.46 5.72
N ARG A 1000 11.30 -15.30 5.92
CA ARG A 1000 12.23 -16.43 6.06
C ARG A 1000 11.98 -17.21 7.36
N LEU A 1001 11.58 -16.52 8.42
CA LEU A 1001 11.21 -17.13 9.69
C LEU A 1001 9.83 -17.81 9.58
N LYS A 1002 9.77 -19.12 9.81
CA LYS A 1002 8.53 -19.91 9.66
C LYS A 1002 7.60 -19.78 10.88
N SER A 1003 8.14 -19.86 12.10
CA SER A 1003 7.33 -19.88 13.33
C SER A 1003 7.17 -18.50 13.96
N MET A 1004 6.00 -18.24 14.57
CA MET A 1004 5.74 -17.00 15.30
C MET A 1004 6.68 -16.82 16.50
N SER A 1005 7.05 -17.91 17.19
CA SER A 1005 7.98 -17.87 18.32
C SER A 1005 9.36 -17.37 17.91
N GLN A 1006 9.89 -17.83 16.76
CA GLN A 1006 11.15 -17.33 16.24
C GLN A 1006 11.05 -15.86 15.82
N LYS A 1007 9.93 -15.45 15.20
CA LYS A 1007 9.70 -14.04 14.82
C LYS A 1007 9.71 -13.12 16.03
N MET A 1008 9.02 -13.51 17.09
CA MET A 1008 8.96 -12.73 18.32
C MET A 1008 10.30 -12.69 19.06
N ALA A 1009 11.00 -13.83 19.17
CA ALA A 1009 12.32 -13.88 19.78
C ALA A 1009 13.31 -12.95 19.07
N ASN A 1010 13.31 -12.96 17.73
CA ASN A 1010 14.17 -12.08 16.93
C ASN A 1010 13.75 -10.60 17.03
N GLN A 1011 12.44 -10.30 17.08
CA GLN A 1011 11.95 -8.95 17.34
C GLN A 1011 12.49 -8.41 18.67
N LEU A 1012 12.42 -9.19 19.75
CA LEU A 1012 12.86 -8.78 21.08
C LEU A 1012 14.38 -8.69 21.17
N ARG A 1013 15.11 -9.64 20.57
CA ARG A 1013 16.57 -9.57 20.44
C ARG A 1013 17.03 -8.32 19.69
N LEU A 1014 16.26 -7.89 18.68
CA LEU A 1014 16.54 -6.63 17.99
C LEU A 1014 16.25 -5.43 18.89
N ALA A 1015 15.13 -5.42 19.60
CA ALA A 1015 14.79 -4.39 20.57
C ALA A 1015 15.87 -4.23 21.66
N ASP A 1016 16.40 -5.33 22.19
CA ASP A 1016 17.47 -5.31 23.21
C ASP A 1016 18.76 -4.65 22.70
N ARG A 1017 19.03 -4.67 21.38
CA ARG A 1017 20.25 -4.11 20.79
C ARG A 1017 20.14 -2.64 20.40
N ILE A 1018 18.94 -2.13 20.13
CA ILE A 1018 18.77 -0.75 19.65
C ILE A 1018 18.65 0.20 20.84
N VAL A 1019 19.50 1.23 20.91
CA VAL A 1019 19.47 2.22 22.01
C VAL A 1019 18.17 3.04 22.01
N ALA A 1020 17.62 3.32 20.84
CA ALA A 1020 16.36 4.06 20.68
C ALA A 1020 15.11 3.24 21.06
N VAL A 1021 15.27 2.02 21.58
CA VAL A 1021 14.20 1.07 21.87
C VAL A 1021 14.26 0.55 23.31
N ASP A 1022 13.15 0.70 24.04
CA ASP A 1022 12.88 0.02 25.30
C ASP A 1022 12.17 -1.33 25.05
N ALA A 1023 12.90 -2.42 25.26
CA ALA A 1023 12.40 -3.78 25.04
C ALA A 1023 11.31 -4.20 26.04
N ALA A 1024 11.34 -3.70 27.29
CA ALA A 1024 10.34 -4.05 28.30
C ALA A 1024 8.97 -3.48 27.92
N LYS A 1025 8.93 -2.20 27.50
CA LYS A 1025 7.70 -1.57 27.00
C LYS A 1025 7.14 -2.25 25.75
N ILE A 1026 8.01 -2.74 24.85
CA ILE A 1026 7.56 -3.51 23.68
C ILE A 1026 6.95 -4.85 24.12
N ALA A 1027 7.59 -5.56 25.04
CA ALA A 1027 7.10 -6.83 25.54
C ALA A 1027 5.71 -6.66 26.20
N GLU A 1028 5.53 -5.63 27.02
CA GLU A 1028 4.25 -5.26 27.63
C GLU A 1028 3.16 -4.99 26.59
N LYS A 1029 3.48 -4.19 25.57
CA LYS A 1029 2.52 -3.85 24.50
C LYS A 1029 2.14 -5.06 23.66
N VAL A 1030 3.10 -5.92 23.29
CA VAL A 1030 2.79 -7.14 22.53
C VAL A 1030 1.95 -8.10 23.37
N LEU A 1031 2.24 -8.20 24.68
CA LEU A 1031 1.47 -9.02 25.62
C LEU A 1031 0.00 -8.57 25.67
N THR A 1032 -0.25 -7.27 25.86
CA THR A 1032 -1.59 -6.72 26.02
C THR A 1032 -2.39 -6.65 24.72
N THR A 1033 -1.79 -6.13 23.64
CA THR A 1033 -2.52 -5.84 22.40
C THR A 1033 -2.71 -7.07 21.51
N HIS A 1034 -1.80 -8.05 21.60
CA HIS A 1034 -1.80 -9.22 20.73
C HIS A 1034 -2.01 -10.53 21.49
N LEU A 1035 -1.12 -10.88 22.44
CA LEU A 1035 -1.13 -12.23 23.04
C LEU A 1035 -2.34 -12.46 23.95
N LEU A 1036 -2.56 -11.62 24.98
CA LEU A 1036 -3.68 -11.76 25.91
C LEU A 1036 -5.03 -11.65 25.20
N ARG A 1037 -5.12 -10.77 24.20
CA ARG A 1037 -6.33 -10.61 23.39
C ARG A 1037 -6.64 -11.85 22.56
N ASP A 1038 -5.64 -12.48 21.95
CA ASP A 1038 -5.82 -13.71 21.17
C ASP A 1038 -6.11 -14.92 22.05
N ILE A 1039 -5.43 -15.07 23.19
CA ILE A 1039 -5.68 -16.17 24.14
C ILE A 1039 -7.12 -16.08 24.68
N ALA A 1040 -7.53 -14.93 25.21
CA ALA A 1040 -8.89 -14.72 25.71
C ALA A 1040 -9.95 -14.84 24.61
N GLY A 1041 -9.64 -14.35 23.41
CA GLY A 1041 -10.49 -14.47 22.22
C GLY A 1041 -10.72 -15.91 21.80
N ASN A 1042 -9.64 -16.71 21.70
CA ASN A 1042 -9.72 -18.13 21.35
C ASN A 1042 -10.39 -18.95 22.45
N LEU A 1043 -10.17 -18.62 23.73
CA LEU A 1043 -10.85 -19.27 24.85
C LEU A 1043 -12.37 -19.04 24.79
N ARG A 1044 -12.81 -17.78 24.60
CA ARG A 1044 -14.22 -17.43 24.42
C ARG A 1044 -14.81 -18.05 23.14
N ALA A 1045 -14.04 -18.11 22.06
CA ALA A 1045 -14.47 -18.76 20.82
C ALA A 1045 -14.62 -20.27 21.00
N PHE A 1046 -13.72 -20.92 21.75
CA PHE A 1046 -13.78 -22.35 22.03
C PHE A 1046 -15.05 -22.73 22.82
N SER A 1047 -15.45 -21.93 23.80
CA SER A 1047 -16.67 -22.19 24.58
C SER A 1047 -17.97 -21.90 23.82
N SER A 1048 -17.93 -21.04 22.79
CA SER A 1048 -19.10 -20.62 21.99
C SER A 1048 -19.12 -21.18 20.56
N GLN A 1049 -18.22 -22.12 20.24
CA GLN A 1049 -18.01 -22.57 18.88
C GLN A 1049 -19.17 -23.37 18.28
N LYS A 1050 -19.18 -23.44 16.95
CA LYS A 1050 -20.04 -24.36 16.18
C LYS A 1050 -19.26 -25.62 15.83
N PHE A 1051 -19.98 -26.70 15.54
CA PHE A 1051 -19.44 -27.96 15.07
C PHE A 1051 -19.62 -28.07 13.56
N ARG A 1052 -18.62 -28.59 12.85
CA ARG A 1052 -18.63 -28.71 11.40
C ARG A 1052 -18.43 -30.16 10.97
N CYS A 1053 -19.22 -30.63 10.01
CA CYS A 1053 -18.99 -31.94 9.41
C CYS A 1053 -17.78 -31.92 8.46
N LYS A 1054 -16.85 -32.87 8.61
CA LYS A 1054 -15.67 -33.03 7.72
C LYS A 1054 -16.04 -33.29 6.25
N ARG A 1055 -17.18 -33.95 6.00
CA ARG A 1055 -17.59 -34.41 4.65
C ARG A 1055 -18.41 -33.36 3.90
N CYS A 1056 -19.49 -32.85 4.51
CA CYS A 1056 -20.43 -31.95 3.84
C CYS A 1056 -20.31 -30.48 4.29
N ASN A 1057 -19.45 -30.17 5.26
CA ASN A 1057 -19.29 -28.83 5.84
C ASN A 1057 -20.55 -28.23 6.49
N ALA A 1058 -21.59 -29.02 6.74
CA ALA A 1058 -22.72 -28.58 7.53
C ALA A 1058 -22.25 -28.12 8.91
N SER A 1059 -22.73 -26.94 9.33
CA SER A 1059 -22.40 -26.35 10.61
C SER A 1059 -23.59 -26.44 11.56
N TYR A 1060 -23.34 -26.92 12.78
CA TYR A 1060 -24.34 -27.06 13.83
C TYR A 1060 -23.93 -26.23 15.04
N ARG A 1061 -24.88 -25.52 15.64
CA ARG A 1061 -24.63 -24.75 16.87
C ARG A 1061 -24.30 -25.65 18.07
N ARG A 1062 -24.85 -26.87 18.09
CA ARG A 1062 -24.63 -27.90 19.12
C ARG A 1062 -24.39 -29.24 18.43
N ILE A 1063 -23.68 -30.16 19.08
CA ILE A 1063 -23.57 -31.53 18.59
C ILE A 1063 -24.98 -32.16 18.59
N PRO A 1064 -25.45 -32.72 17.46
CA PRO A 1064 -26.64 -33.58 17.45
C PRO A 1064 -26.40 -34.78 18.37
N LEU A 1065 -27.42 -35.20 19.11
CA LEU A 1065 -27.31 -36.33 20.06
C LEU A 1065 -26.78 -37.62 19.42
N SER A 1066 -26.98 -37.82 18.12
CA SER A 1066 -26.44 -38.95 17.37
C SER A 1066 -24.91 -38.93 17.18
N GLY A 1067 -24.23 -37.84 17.54
CA GLY A 1067 -22.78 -37.63 17.31
C GLY A 1067 -22.38 -37.51 15.84
N LYS A 1068 -23.33 -37.67 14.91
CA LYS A 1068 -23.11 -37.70 13.47
C LYS A 1068 -23.80 -36.52 12.79
N CYS A 1069 -23.30 -36.15 11.62
CA CYS A 1069 -23.93 -35.14 10.80
C CYS A 1069 -25.31 -35.58 10.31
N LEU A 1070 -26.35 -34.81 10.63
CA LEU A 1070 -27.74 -35.07 10.21
C LEU A 1070 -27.93 -35.09 8.68
N LYS A 1071 -27.02 -34.48 7.90
CA LYS A 1071 -27.13 -34.44 6.43
C LYS A 1071 -26.41 -35.57 5.70
N CYS A 1072 -25.33 -36.13 6.26
CA CYS A 1072 -24.47 -37.08 5.53
C CYS A 1072 -23.88 -38.22 6.37
N GLY A 1073 -24.26 -38.31 7.64
CA GLY A 1073 -23.73 -39.31 8.59
C GLY A 1073 -22.26 -39.14 8.96
N GLY A 1074 -21.56 -38.15 8.41
CA GLY A 1074 -20.14 -37.93 8.64
C GLY A 1074 -19.80 -37.38 10.02
N GLU A 1075 -18.55 -37.57 10.42
CA GLU A 1075 -17.98 -37.10 11.69
C GLU A 1075 -18.05 -35.56 11.81
N LEU A 1076 -18.41 -35.09 13.00
CA LEU A 1076 -18.43 -33.68 13.38
C LEU A 1076 -17.15 -33.33 14.12
N THR A 1077 -16.54 -32.21 13.75
CA THR A 1077 -15.35 -31.70 14.42
C THR A 1077 -15.54 -30.30 14.93
N LEU A 1078 -14.76 -29.99 15.97
CA LEU A 1078 -14.57 -28.65 16.48
C LEU A 1078 -14.03 -27.72 15.39
N THR A 1079 -14.41 -26.45 15.47
CA THR A 1079 -13.85 -25.40 14.61
C THR A 1079 -12.62 -24.76 15.26
N VAL A 1080 -12.57 -24.72 16.59
CA VAL A 1080 -11.45 -24.24 17.39
C VAL A 1080 -10.98 -25.40 18.26
N TYR A 1081 -9.69 -25.75 18.14
CA TYR A 1081 -9.07 -26.83 18.91
C TYR A 1081 -8.28 -26.28 20.09
N ARG A 1082 -8.06 -27.11 21.11
CA ARG A 1082 -7.23 -26.81 22.31
C ARG A 1082 -5.89 -26.15 21.96
N GLY A 1083 -5.18 -26.71 20.98
CA GLY A 1083 -3.88 -26.20 20.56
C GLY A 1083 -3.90 -24.76 20.05
N ASN A 1084 -5.05 -24.21 19.65
CA ASN A 1084 -5.17 -22.80 19.28
C ASN A 1084 -5.15 -21.87 20.50
N ILE A 1085 -5.67 -22.32 21.64
CA ILE A 1085 -5.73 -21.56 22.89
C ILE A 1085 -4.34 -21.55 23.55
N GLU A 1086 -3.71 -22.73 23.68
CA GLU A 1086 -2.42 -22.89 24.37
C GLU A 1086 -1.23 -22.34 23.57
N LYS A 1087 -1.41 -22.07 22.27
CA LYS A 1087 -0.37 -21.67 21.31
C LYS A 1087 0.58 -20.57 21.82
N TYR A 1088 0.03 -19.59 22.53
CA TYR A 1088 0.76 -18.40 22.97
C TYR A 1088 0.98 -18.31 24.49
N LEU A 1089 0.45 -19.25 25.27
CA LEU A 1089 0.48 -19.17 26.73
C LEU A 1089 1.91 -19.24 27.28
N ASN A 1090 2.68 -20.28 26.91
CA ASN A 1090 4.08 -20.44 27.32
C ASN A 1090 4.96 -19.26 26.87
N MET A 1091 4.60 -18.63 25.74
CA MET A 1091 5.32 -17.47 25.23
C MET A 1091 5.02 -16.23 26.07
N ALA A 1092 3.77 -16.02 26.44
CA ALA A 1092 3.36 -14.92 27.31
C ALA A 1092 4.01 -15.02 28.70
N GLU A 1093 4.07 -16.21 29.29
CA GLU A 1093 4.75 -16.46 30.59
C GLU A 1093 6.23 -16.06 30.52
N ARG A 1094 6.97 -16.56 29.52
CA ARG A 1094 8.40 -16.24 29.34
C ARG A 1094 8.67 -14.74 29.18
N LEU A 1095 7.74 -13.97 28.62
CA LEU A 1095 7.90 -12.53 28.45
C LEU A 1095 7.76 -11.79 29.77
N VAL A 1096 6.74 -12.14 30.56
CA VAL A 1096 6.49 -11.56 31.88
C VAL A 1096 7.67 -11.83 32.80
N GLU A 1097 8.22 -13.04 32.78
CA GLU A 1097 9.40 -13.42 33.57
C GLU A 1097 10.67 -12.69 33.10
N ARG A 1098 10.98 -12.74 31.80
CA ARG A 1098 12.23 -12.17 31.25
C ARG A 1098 12.32 -10.66 31.43
N TYR A 1099 11.22 -9.93 31.22
CA TYR A 1099 11.18 -8.47 31.26
C TYR A 1099 10.57 -7.91 32.55
N ARG A 1100 10.20 -8.76 33.52
CA ARG A 1100 9.62 -8.38 34.83
C ARG A 1100 8.46 -7.39 34.69
N LEU A 1101 7.46 -7.74 33.88
CA LEU A 1101 6.35 -6.85 33.48
C LEU A 1101 5.32 -6.53 34.59
N GLY A 1102 5.59 -6.88 35.84
CA GLY A 1102 4.70 -6.65 36.98
C GLY A 1102 3.77 -7.81 37.34
N GLU A 1103 3.26 -7.81 38.58
CA GLU A 1103 2.48 -8.91 39.16
C GLU A 1103 1.11 -9.10 38.49
N TYR A 1104 0.45 -8.01 38.07
CA TYR A 1104 -0.88 -8.08 37.44
C TYR A 1104 -0.91 -9.02 36.23
N TYR A 1105 0.07 -8.90 35.31
CA TYR A 1105 0.11 -9.74 34.12
C TYR A 1105 0.46 -11.20 34.45
N ARG A 1106 1.29 -11.42 35.47
CA ARG A 1106 1.63 -12.76 35.96
C ARG A 1106 0.39 -13.46 36.50
N GLN A 1107 -0.34 -12.81 37.40
CA GLN A 1107 -1.58 -13.32 37.99
C GLN A 1107 -2.65 -13.56 36.91
N ARG A 1108 -2.79 -12.64 35.95
CA ARG A 1108 -3.75 -12.79 34.86
C ARG A 1108 -3.47 -14.01 33.97
N LEU A 1109 -2.20 -14.29 33.66
CA LEU A 1109 -1.83 -15.49 32.91
C LEU A 1109 -2.06 -16.78 33.72
N MET A 1110 -1.80 -16.75 35.03
CA MET A 1110 -2.13 -17.86 35.93
C MET A 1110 -3.63 -18.16 35.93
N LEU A 1111 -4.47 -17.14 36.09
CA LEU A 1111 -5.94 -17.30 36.04
C LEU A 1111 -6.41 -17.91 34.70
N ILE A 1112 -5.88 -17.42 33.57
CA ILE A 1112 -6.22 -17.98 32.25
C ILE A 1112 -5.80 -19.46 32.15
N LYS A 1113 -4.64 -19.82 32.70
CA LYS A 1113 -4.15 -21.20 32.70
C LYS A 1113 -5.04 -22.10 33.56
N ASP A 1114 -5.47 -21.61 34.71
CA ASP A 1114 -6.39 -22.32 35.61
C ASP A 1114 -7.75 -22.51 34.93
N GLU A 1115 -8.29 -21.48 34.26
CA GLU A 1115 -9.51 -21.57 33.45
C GLU A 1115 -9.38 -22.62 32.34
N ILE A 1116 -8.28 -22.61 31.57
CA ILE A 1116 -8.01 -23.60 30.51
C ILE A 1116 -7.95 -25.00 31.11
N SER A 1117 -7.24 -25.19 32.21
CA SER A 1117 -7.10 -26.48 32.86
C SER A 1117 -8.45 -27.00 33.36
N THR A 1118 -9.28 -26.15 33.94
CA THR A 1118 -10.61 -26.50 34.47
C THR A 1118 -11.59 -26.83 33.35
N LEU A 1119 -11.62 -26.03 32.28
CA LEU A 1119 -12.49 -26.26 31.12
C LEU A 1119 -12.14 -27.53 30.35
N LEU A 1120 -10.89 -27.99 30.43
CA LEU A 1120 -10.38 -29.15 29.70
C LEU A 1120 -10.13 -30.37 30.60
N ALA A 1121 -10.35 -30.25 31.91
CA ALA A 1121 -10.06 -31.29 32.89
C ALA A 1121 -10.82 -32.60 32.62
N THR A 1122 -11.97 -32.54 31.93
CA THR A 1122 -12.74 -33.73 31.55
C THR A 1122 -12.03 -34.63 30.53
N ASP A 1123 -11.08 -34.13 29.74
CA ASP A 1123 -10.29 -34.94 28.81
C ASP A 1123 -9.04 -35.58 29.48
N ALA A 1124 -8.63 -35.09 30.65
CA ALA A 1124 -7.42 -35.52 31.35
C ALA A 1124 -7.55 -36.88 32.07
N ILE A 1125 -8.75 -37.46 32.13
CA ILE A 1125 -8.99 -38.76 32.79
C ILE A 1125 -8.33 -39.93 32.01
N LYS A 1126 -7.77 -39.70 30.79
CA LYS A 1126 -7.30 -40.78 29.92
C LYS A 1126 -5.79 -40.88 29.59
N THR A 1127 -4.85 -40.08 30.11
CA THR A 1127 -3.42 -40.33 29.82
C THR A 1127 -2.41 -39.91 30.88
N GLN A 1128 -1.71 -40.95 31.38
CA GLN A 1128 -0.28 -41.09 31.73
C GLN A 1128 0.44 -39.91 32.42
N THR A 1129 0.65 -40.07 33.73
CA THR A 1129 1.55 -39.26 34.56
C THR A 1129 3.01 -39.36 34.09
N SER A 1130 3.71 -38.21 34.04
CA SER A 1130 5.14 -38.16 33.75
C SER A 1130 5.94 -38.81 34.88
N LEU A 1131 6.89 -39.69 34.56
CA LEU A 1131 7.78 -40.37 35.52
C LEU A 1131 8.50 -39.40 36.48
N SER A 1132 8.80 -38.18 36.04
CA SER A 1132 9.43 -37.12 36.86
C SER A 1132 8.54 -36.55 37.97
N ARG A 1133 7.28 -36.97 38.05
CA ARG A 1133 6.34 -36.60 39.12
C ARG A 1133 6.13 -37.75 40.11
N PHE A 1134 6.76 -38.91 39.84
CA PHE A 1134 6.69 -40.14 40.63
C PHE A 1134 8.00 -40.41 41.39
N MET A 1135 9.12 -39.87 40.90
CA MET A 1135 10.35 -39.68 41.67
C MET A 1135 10.28 -38.35 42.41
#